data_AF-A0A6A0B275-F1
#
_entry.id   AF-A0A6A0B275-F1
#
_cell.length_a   1.000
_cell.length_b   1.000
_cell.length_c   1.000
_cell.angle_alpha   90.00
_cell.angle_beta   90.00
_cell.angle_gamma   90.00
#
_symmetry.space_group_name_H-M   'P 1'
#
loop_
_entity.id
_entity.type
_entity.pdbx_description
1 polymer ?
#
loop_
_entity_poly.entity_id
_entity_poly.type
_entity_poly.pdbx_seq_one_letter_code
_entity_poly.pdbx_strand_id
1 'polypeptide(L)'
;MSVTIRPYQVGDAQGIAELFNRHHDNPNPVAGGITAGEVVRELAERDTGAFLVAVDDGRVVGTFGLFNSTGRRAARAGELIADMFFVAPAYRNGVLTGRLFTEAVEWMMRSGCLVLRLTVNPANTVAFRLYRRVGCVSVGRTTPGEDGNVELHNYIPLVLRSVVADLGDEVRSALRGVTSFATLVDSPDGGLSSDVRLVDGARTVHYRLLLGDFRLTASVDVDRGTVRQAAVGRIGDGTVRPLRLTAPPYRVRAPRRAAPHRFTAGGAVCEVDGDDATVRVWHEGHHGPVFTSTWPGCRANGPSGWREGGPRDLRVVRVAGGLRITERCGEDEVVGTVTLDGGVLRQDFAFTTPPGRIFQTVGLRQGVFVHADGQRHPLGLGIGVRDASEVVAASEPVPAGGELVWLGTSTEIRIPVSGPARLVHSALLERGLERGADGVARLRTVLRPAAVPTAAARAPVRRTPRTGGPRRLELDAAAAGVTRWTEGTTKVLRSPHPRTRAFGCNPSWSAGMWMTREQHRFHRSAGLGWGVPSAAGWEEKHPLALYCPQARTGWEITAPADATEPLRVHVHTFRDEHEYADDHAEDHPEAAETVLWITPNTPRKTAVVLESGGRRWELAPTGFRQVWAAAAAVRLSDGSWLDCRPAPGSGGEQEIALRSTASGLLLGCVSPAGRGDTAWHLSVHDEPTV
;
A
#
# COMPACT_ATOMS: atom_id res chain seq x y z
N MET A 1 -14.24 23.85 29.72
CA MET A 1 -12.87 23.31 29.98
C MET A 1 -12.15 23.28 28.65
N SER A 2 -10.89 23.72 28.57
CA SER A 2 -10.23 24.04 27.28
C SER A 2 -9.12 23.05 26.94
N VAL A 3 -9.37 22.21 25.94
CA VAL A 3 -8.34 21.39 25.30
C VAL A 3 -7.22 22.29 24.75
N THR A 4 -5.99 22.00 25.13
CA THR A 4 -4.79 22.72 24.68
C THR A 4 -4.07 21.91 23.62
N ILE A 5 -3.70 22.54 22.50
CA ILE A 5 -2.86 21.94 21.47
C ILE A 5 -1.45 22.51 21.64
N ARG A 6 -0.45 21.65 21.65
CA ARG A 6 0.95 22.04 21.76
C ARG A 6 1.87 21.02 21.08
N PRO A 7 3.13 21.38 20.80
CA PRO A 7 4.14 20.40 20.40
C PRO A 7 4.30 19.27 21.43
N TYR A 8 4.61 18.09 20.91
CA TYR A 8 4.99 16.91 21.66
C TYR A 8 6.21 17.16 22.56
N GLN A 9 6.18 16.53 23.73
CA GLN A 9 7.31 16.39 24.65
C GLN A 9 7.49 14.91 24.99
N VAL A 10 8.71 14.48 25.31
CA VAL A 10 9.03 13.06 25.58
C VAL A 10 8.08 12.43 26.63
N GLY A 11 7.66 13.20 27.63
CA GLY A 11 6.70 12.77 28.65
C GLY A 11 5.30 12.40 28.13
N ASP A 12 4.90 12.86 26.93
CA ASP A 12 3.60 12.54 26.32
C ASP A 12 3.55 11.12 25.75
N ALA A 13 4.69 10.45 25.56
CA ALA A 13 4.79 9.17 24.85
C ALA A 13 3.89 8.08 25.44
N GLN A 14 3.80 8.02 26.78
CA GLN A 14 2.91 7.09 27.47
C GLN A 14 1.44 7.39 27.18
N GLY A 15 1.03 8.66 27.22
CA GLY A 15 -0.35 9.07 26.91
C GLY A 15 -0.73 8.78 25.45
N ILE A 16 0.21 8.93 24.52
CA ILE A 16 0.01 8.57 23.10
C ILE A 16 -0.18 7.06 22.94
N ALA A 17 0.69 6.26 23.55
CA ALA A 17 0.58 4.80 23.52
C ALA A 17 -0.76 4.31 24.09
N GLU A 18 -1.18 4.87 25.24
CA GLU A 18 -2.49 4.57 25.83
C GLU A 18 -3.67 5.00 24.97
N LEU A 19 -3.57 6.16 24.30
CA LEU A 19 -4.60 6.60 23.35
C LEU A 19 -4.74 5.59 22.21
N PHE A 20 -3.63 5.17 21.60
CA PHE A 20 -3.67 4.28 20.43
C PHE A 20 -4.12 2.86 20.82
N ASN A 21 -3.59 2.32 21.91
CA ASN A 21 -3.92 0.97 22.37
C ASN A 21 -5.38 0.84 22.83
N ARG A 22 -5.99 1.92 23.34
CA ARG A 22 -7.39 1.92 23.80
C ARG A 22 -8.40 1.89 22.65
N HIS A 23 -8.03 2.39 21.47
CA HIS A 23 -8.97 2.62 20.39
C HIS A 23 -8.62 1.76 19.16
N HIS A 24 -9.46 0.75 18.90
CA HIS A 24 -9.28 -0.17 17.77
C HIS A 24 -9.38 0.50 16.39
N ASP A 25 -9.97 1.70 16.31
CA ASP A 25 -10.12 2.49 15.10
C ASP A 25 -8.99 3.53 14.93
N ASN A 26 -7.92 3.41 15.72
CA ASN A 26 -6.70 4.18 15.46
C ASN A 26 -6.14 3.83 14.06
N PRO A 27 -5.56 4.79 13.34
CA PRO A 27 -5.11 4.59 11.97
C PRO A 27 -3.83 3.75 11.85
N ASN A 28 -3.12 3.53 12.96
CA ASN A 28 -1.82 2.84 12.96
C ASN A 28 -1.81 1.63 13.92
N PRO A 29 -2.72 0.64 13.74
CA PRO A 29 -2.86 -0.45 14.68
C PRO A 29 -1.65 -1.40 14.63
N VAL A 30 -1.17 -1.81 15.80
CA VAL A 30 -0.18 -2.88 15.97
C VAL A 30 -0.76 -3.94 16.89
N ALA A 31 -0.66 -5.21 16.50
CA ALA A 31 -1.13 -6.31 17.32
C ALA A 31 -0.37 -6.35 18.66
N GLY A 32 -1.10 -6.41 19.78
CA GLY A 32 -0.55 -6.29 21.12
C GLY A 32 -0.30 -4.86 21.61
N GLY A 33 -0.54 -3.85 20.76
CA GLY A 33 -0.33 -2.44 21.09
C GLY A 33 1.11 -1.98 20.94
N ILE A 34 1.33 -0.70 21.25
CA ILE A 34 2.63 -0.02 21.25
C ILE A 34 2.98 0.51 22.64
N THR A 35 4.26 0.67 22.91
CA THR A 35 4.82 1.18 24.16
C THR A 35 5.27 2.64 24.02
N ALA A 36 5.46 3.33 25.15
CA ALA A 36 6.03 4.69 25.14
C ALA A 36 7.41 4.75 24.47
N GLY A 37 8.26 3.74 24.69
CA GLY A 37 9.58 3.65 24.07
C GLY A 37 9.51 3.50 22.55
N GLU A 38 8.54 2.72 22.05
CA GLU A 38 8.28 2.60 20.61
C GLU A 38 7.74 3.91 20.03
N VAL A 39 6.91 4.67 20.76
CA VAL A 39 6.47 6.01 20.31
C VAL A 39 7.65 6.96 20.18
N VAL A 40 8.50 7.09 21.21
CA VAL A 40 9.69 7.96 21.17
C VAL A 40 10.58 7.59 19.98
N ARG A 41 10.80 6.30 19.79
CA ARG A 41 11.63 5.78 18.72
C ARG A 41 11.00 6.03 17.35
N GLU A 42 9.70 5.82 17.17
CA GLU A 42 9.00 6.05 15.91
C GLU A 42 9.13 7.51 15.48
N LEU A 43 8.93 8.46 16.41
CA LEU A 43 9.05 9.89 16.13
C LEU A 43 10.49 10.27 15.73
N ALA A 44 11.50 9.66 16.35
CA ALA A 44 12.89 9.89 15.97
C ALA A 44 13.20 9.30 14.58
N GLU A 45 12.80 8.06 14.33
CA GLU A 45 13.12 7.32 13.10
C GLU A 45 12.38 7.81 11.85
N ARG A 46 11.24 8.49 12.02
CA ARG A 46 10.46 9.09 10.93
C ARG A 46 10.96 10.47 10.48
N ASP A 47 11.98 11.02 11.15
CA ASP A 47 12.45 12.39 10.98
C ASP A 47 11.29 13.38 11.05
N THR A 48 10.71 13.47 12.25
CA THR A 48 9.52 14.24 12.53
C THR A 48 9.79 15.73 12.36
N GLY A 49 9.09 16.38 11.43
CA GLY A 49 9.09 17.84 11.30
C GLY A 49 8.33 18.49 12.45
N ALA A 50 7.12 18.02 12.72
CA ALA A 50 6.34 18.42 13.88
C ALA A 50 5.43 17.29 14.35
N PHE A 51 5.20 17.19 15.66
CA PHE A 51 4.17 16.34 16.22
C PHE A 51 3.38 17.15 17.25
N LEU A 52 2.08 17.28 17.03
CA LEU A 52 1.18 18.01 17.90
C LEU A 52 0.40 17.04 18.77
N VAL A 53 0.22 17.40 20.04
CA VAL A 53 -0.65 16.70 20.97
C VAL A 53 -1.77 17.63 21.43
N ALA A 54 -2.98 17.09 21.50
CA ALA A 54 -4.12 17.72 22.14
C ALA A 54 -4.26 17.12 23.55
N VAL A 55 -4.22 17.98 24.56
CA VAL A 55 -4.22 17.59 25.98
C VAL A 55 -5.44 18.18 26.67
N ASP A 56 -6.17 17.33 27.38
CA ASP A 56 -7.30 17.66 28.24
C ASP A 56 -7.04 17.10 29.64
N ASP A 57 -6.99 17.96 30.66
CA ASP A 57 -6.66 17.61 32.05
C ASP A 57 -5.43 16.68 32.18
N GLY A 58 -4.35 17.01 31.46
CA GLY A 58 -3.10 16.25 31.45
C GLY A 58 -3.13 14.96 30.62
N ARG A 59 -4.28 14.57 30.06
CA ARG A 59 -4.44 13.39 29.22
C ARG A 59 -4.33 13.73 27.74
N VAL A 60 -3.55 12.95 26.99
CA VAL A 60 -3.52 13.05 25.53
C VAL A 60 -4.84 12.52 24.95
N VAL A 61 -5.56 13.39 24.24
CA VAL A 61 -6.87 13.09 23.62
C VAL A 61 -6.84 13.20 22.10
N GLY A 62 -5.73 13.68 21.53
CA GLY A 62 -5.51 13.66 20.09
C GLY A 62 -4.06 13.93 19.70
N THR A 63 -3.71 13.56 18.48
CA THR A 63 -2.37 13.65 17.90
C THR A 63 -2.44 14.09 16.44
N PHE A 64 -1.40 14.77 15.96
CA PHE A 64 -1.19 15.07 14.54
C PHE A 64 0.31 15.08 14.26
N GLY A 65 0.80 14.08 13.49
CA GLY A 65 2.20 13.98 13.11
C GLY A 65 2.46 14.48 11.69
N LEU A 66 3.57 15.18 11.49
CA LEU A 66 4.12 15.61 10.21
C LEU A 66 5.54 15.06 10.07
N PHE A 67 5.74 14.18 9.10
CA PHE A 67 6.95 13.38 8.98
C PHE A 67 7.62 13.54 7.61
N ASN A 68 8.95 13.48 7.57
CA ASN A 68 9.67 13.31 6.31
C ASN A 68 9.59 11.85 5.81
N SER A 69 9.25 10.90 6.69
CA SER A 69 8.98 9.53 6.29
C SER A 69 7.98 8.81 7.19
N THR A 70 7.28 7.82 6.63
CA THR A 70 6.44 6.87 7.38
C THR A 70 7.09 5.49 7.47
N GLY A 71 8.37 5.35 7.12
CA GLY A 71 9.03 4.07 6.84
C GLY A 71 8.60 3.45 5.50
N ARG A 72 7.32 3.54 5.15
CA ARG A 72 6.77 3.10 3.85
C ARG A 72 7.15 4.04 2.72
N ARG A 73 7.06 5.35 2.96
CA ARG A 73 7.23 6.40 1.95
C ARG A 73 8.17 7.48 2.47
N ALA A 74 8.85 8.15 1.55
CA ALA A 74 9.64 9.34 1.82
C ALA A 74 8.98 10.58 1.19
N ALA A 75 8.96 11.68 1.93
CA ALA A 75 8.52 12.97 1.44
C ALA A 75 9.54 13.54 0.43
N ARG A 76 9.07 14.26 -0.60
CA ARG A 76 9.97 15.01 -1.50
C ARG A 76 10.35 16.33 -0.86
N ALA A 77 11.27 17.06 -1.49
CA ALA A 77 11.63 18.39 -1.04
C ALA A 77 10.39 19.31 -0.98
N GLY A 78 10.19 19.96 0.17
CA GLY A 78 9.04 20.86 0.39
C GLY A 78 7.75 20.16 0.79
N GLU A 79 7.75 18.82 0.93
CA GLU A 79 6.61 18.02 1.35
C GLU A 79 6.79 17.48 2.78
N LEU A 80 5.67 17.23 3.46
CA LEU A 80 5.63 16.40 4.67
C LEU A 80 4.44 15.45 4.57
N ILE A 81 4.58 14.27 5.18
CA ILE A 81 3.52 13.27 5.26
C ILE A 81 2.83 13.39 6.61
N ALA A 82 1.54 13.72 6.59
CA ALA A 82 0.65 13.59 7.73
C ALA A 82 0.34 12.11 8.00
N ASP A 83 0.65 11.68 9.21
CA ASP A 83 0.32 10.35 9.73
C ASP A 83 0.13 10.45 11.25
N MET A 84 -0.31 9.37 11.91
CA MET A 84 -0.63 9.38 13.34
C MET A 84 -1.62 10.49 13.72
N PHE A 85 -2.48 10.90 12.79
CA PHE A 85 -3.59 11.82 13.07
C PHE A 85 -4.74 11.05 13.68
N PHE A 86 -4.98 11.27 14.98
CA PHE A 86 -6.05 10.60 15.69
C PHE A 86 -6.66 11.53 16.73
N VAL A 87 -7.98 11.49 16.86
CA VAL A 87 -8.73 12.20 17.89
C VAL A 87 -9.63 11.19 18.57
N ALA A 88 -9.58 11.15 19.91
CA ALA A 88 -10.41 10.26 20.71
C ALA A 88 -11.90 10.48 20.35
N PRO A 89 -12.71 9.40 20.23
CA PRO A 89 -14.11 9.49 19.76
C PRO A 89 -14.96 10.58 20.42
N ALA A 90 -14.79 10.80 21.73
CA ALA A 90 -15.52 11.82 22.49
C ALA A 90 -15.27 13.27 22.03
N TYR A 91 -14.18 13.54 21.29
CA TYR A 91 -13.76 14.88 20.88
C TYR A 91 -13.94 15.16 19.37
N ARG A 92 -14.39 14.16 18.58
CA ARG A 92 -14.44 14.25 17.10
C ARG A 92 -15.49 15.23 16.57
N ASN A 93 -16.59 15.40 17.30
CA ASN A 93 -17.70 16.27 16.88
C ASN A 93 -17.53 17.74 17.31
N GLY A 94 -16.35 18.08 17.87
CA GLY A 94 -16.01 19.45 18.26
C GLY A 94 -15.08 20.15 17.27
N VAL A 95 -14.54 21.29 17.69
CA VAL A 95 -13.60 22.10 16.89
C VAL A 95 -12.16 21.56 16.88
N LEU A 96 -11.86 20.51 17.67
CA LEU A 96 -10.49 20.05 17.93
C LEU A 96 -9.77 19.61 16.66
N THR A 97 -10.43 18.83 15.81
CA THR A 97 -9.90 18.38 14.52
C THR A 97 -9.48 19.55 13.64
N GLY A 98 -10.34 20.56 13.50
CA GLY A 98 -10.03 21.77 12.73
C GLY A 98 -8.86 22.54 13.30
N ARG A 99 -8.80 22.70 14.63
CA ARG A 99 -7.69 23.37 15.31
C ARG A 99 -6.35 22.65 15.10
N LEU A 100 -6.30 21.33 15.19
CA LEU A 100 -5.07 20.55 14.93
C LEU A 100 -4.57 20.76 13.49
N PHE A 101 -5.48 20.77 12.51
CA PHE A 101 -5.14 21.08 11.12
C PHE A 101 -4.59 22.50 10.95
N THR A 102 -5.24 23.50 11.56
CA THR A 102 -4.80 24.90 11.48
C THR A 102 -3.38 25.06 12.04
N GLU A 103 -3.12 24.55 13.25
CA GLU A 103 -1.79 24.60 13.89
C GLU A 103 -0.71 23.91 13.02
N ALA A 104 -1.02 22.76 12.44
CA ALA A 104 -0.12 22.03 11.55
C ALA A 104 0.22 22.85 10.29
N VAL A 105 -0.78 23.46 9.64
CA VAL A 105 -0.57 24.27 8.43
C VAL A 105 0.20 25.56 8.74
N GLU A 106 -0.09 26.24 9.85
CA GLU A 106 0.67 27.42 10.27
C GLU A 106 2.14 27.10 10.54
N TRP A 107 2.42 25.95 11.14
CA TRP A 107 3.78 25.44 11.29
C TRP A 107 4.43 25.17 9.92
N MET A 108 3.71 24.50 9.01
CA MET A 108 4.18 24.21 7.65
C MET A 108 4.57 25.46 6.88
N MET A 109 3.71 26.48 6.88
CA MET A 109 3.98 27.77 6.23
C MET A 109 5.25 28.46 6.76
N ARG A 110 5.51 28.37 8.08
CA ARG A 110 6.74 28.91 8.69
C ARG A 110 7.98 28.10 8.37
N SER A 111 7.85 26.78 8.28
CA SER A 111 8.97 25.86 8.00
C SER A 111 9.45 25.88 6.54
N GLY A 112 8.60 26.35 5.62
CA GLY A 112 8.88 26.27 4.17
C GLY A 112 8.55 24.92 3.53
N CYS A 113 7.99 23.97 4.29
CA CYS A 113 7.35 22.75 3.75
C CYS A 113 5.91 23.09 3.38
N LEU A 114 5.60 23.17 2.08
CA LEU A 114 4.39 23.81 1.58
C LEU A 114 3.38 22.84 0.93
N VAL A 115 3.66 21.54 0.97
CA VAL A 115 2.75 20.51 0.47
C VAL A 115 2.56 19.44 1.53
N LEU A 116 1.31 19.20 1.91
CA LEU A 116 0.95 18.14 2.86
C LEU A 116 0.50 16.91 2.09
N ARG A 117 1.16 15.78 2.34
CA ARG A 117 0.74 14.45 1.84
C ARG A 117 0.06 13.70 2.97
N LEU A 118 -0.94 12.89 2.67
CA LEU A 118 -1.53 11.99 3.65
C LEU A 118 -2.10 10.74 2.98
N THR A 119 -2.22 9.67 3.74
CA THR A 119 -2.87 8.44 3.29
C THR A 119 -4.15 8.21 4.06
N VAL A 120 -5.18 7.70 3.37
CA VAL A 120 -6.47 7.41 3.99
C VAL A 120 -7.10 6.18 3.39
N ASN A 121 -7.71 5.34 4.23
CA ASN A 121 -8.56 4.26 3.74
C ASN A 121 -9.83 4.88 3.16
N PRO A 122 -10.12 4.74 1.85
CA PRO A 122 -11.29 5.36 1.24
C PRO A 122 -12.61 4.80 1.77
N ALA A 123 -12.62 3.61 2.38
CA ALA A 123 -13.78 3.07 3.10
C ALA A 123 -14.09 3.84 4.40
N ASN A 124 -13.12 4.54 4.99
CA ASN A 124 -13.35 5.49 6.08
C ASN A 124 -13.89 6.81 5.51
N THR A 125 -15.16 6.76 5.10
CA THR A 125 -15.84 7.89 4.43
C THR A 125 -15.85 9.17 5.25
N VAL A 126 -15.80 9.08 6.59
CA VAL A 126 -15.74 10.24 7.49
C VAL A 126 -14.41 10.96 7.34
N ALA A 127 -13.28 10.23 7.49
CA ALA A 127 -11.94 10.81 7.34
C ALA A 127 -11.68 11.26 5.90
N PHE A 128 -12.08 10.46 4.91
CA PHE A 128 -11.92 10.80 3.49
C PHE A 128 -12.63 12.12 3.16
N ARG A 129 -13.91 12.27 3.51
CA ARG A 129 -14.68 13.51 3.28
C ARG A 129 -14.11 14.71 4.04
N LEU A 130 -13.59 14.50 5.25
CA LEU A 130 -12.92 15.55 6.01
C LEU A 130 -11.69 16.08 5.24
N TYR A 131 -10.81 15.18 4.78
CA TYR A 131 -9.61 15.58 4.04
C TYR A 131 -9.95 16.30 2.73
N ARG A 132 -10.97 15.84 2.00
CA ARG A 132 -11.50 16.53 0.81
C ARG A 132 -11.97 17.95 1.14
N ARG A 133 -12.73 18.12 2.23
CA ARG A 133 -13.27 19.43 2.67
C ARG A 133 -12.17 20.42 3.06
N VAL A 134 -11.06 19.96 3.61
CA VAL A 134 -9.91 20.83 3.95
C VAL A 134 -8.96 21.07 2.76
N GLY A 135 -9.35 20.68 1.55
CA GLY A 135 -8.62 20.97 0.32
C GLY A 135 -7.63 19.92 -0.15
N CYS A 136 -7.71 18.70 0.39
CA CYS A 136 -6.86 17.62 -0.10
C CYS A 136 -7.41 17.07 -1.43
N VAL A 137 -6.51 16.93 -2.41
CA VAL A 137 -6.77 16.46 -3.77
C VAL A 137 -6.08 15.11 -4.02
N SER A 138 -6.68 14.28 -4.86
CA SER A 138 -6.10 13.04 -5.36
C SER A 138 -5.25 13.35 -6.59
N VAL A 139 -3.93 13.26 -6.41
CA VAL A 139 -2.93 13.55 -7.46
C VAL A 139 -2.50 12.30 -8.22
N GLY A 140 -2.59 11.15 -7.56
CA GLY A 140 -2.16 9.86 -8.09
C GLY A 140 -3.31 8.88 -8.19
N ARG A 141 -3.05 7.64 -7.73
CA ARG A 141 -4.01 6.54 -7.78
C ARG A 141 -5.21 6.83 -6.87
N THR A 142 -6.39 6.60 -7.41
CA THR A 142 -7.67 6.75 -6.71
C THR A 142 -8.18 5.44 -6.12
N THR A 143 -7.49 4.33 -6.36
CA THR A 143 -7.78 3.02 -5.80
C THR A 143 -6.80 2.69 -4.68
N PRO A 144 -7.28 2.06 -3.58
CA PRO A 144 -6.43 1.68 -2.46
C PRO A 144 -5.43 0.60 -2.88
N GLY A 145 -4.15 0.80 -2.54
CA GLY A 145 -3.12 -0.21 -2.69
C GLY A 145 -3.23 -1.33 -1.64
N GLU A 146 -2.22 -2.18 -1.55
CA GLU A 146 -2.17 -3.34 -0.65
C GLU A 146 -2.32 -2.95 0.83
N ASP A 147 -1.86 -1.76 1.24
CA ASP A 147 -2.06 -1.27 2.61
C ASP A 147 -3.49 -0.81 2.89
N GLY A 148 -4.31 -0.68 1.84
CA GLY A 148 -5.70 -0.27 1.93
C GLY A 148 -5.91 1.24 1.84
N ASN A 149 -4.87 2.02 1.55
CA ASN A 149 -4.95 3.47 1.53
C ASN A 149 -4.81 4.06 0.12
N VAL A 150 -5.45 5.21 -0.07
CA VAL A 150 -5.17 6.15 -1.18
C VAL A 150 -4.39 7.33 -0.65
N GLU A 151 -3.66 8.00 -1.53
CA GLU A 151 -2.85 9.17 -1.18
C GLU A 151 -3.54 10.46 -1.62
N LEU A 152 -3.59 11.43 -0.71
CA LEU A 152 -4.11 12.78 -0.96
C LEU A 152 -3.04 13.82 -0.67
N HIS A 153 -3.12 14.94 -1.38
CA HIS A 153 -2.18 16.06 -1.29
C HIS A 153 -2.92 17.36 -1.00
N ASN A 154 -2.34 18.25 -0.21
CA ASN A 154 -2.86 19.59 0.01
C ASN A 154 -1.81 20.62 -0.39
N TYR A 155 -2.11 21.37 -1.46
CA TYR A 155 -1.25 22.43 -1.98
C TYR A 155 -1.67 23.84 -1.54
N ILE A 156 -2.68 23.98 -0.69
CA ILE A 156 -3.11 25.29 -0.20
C ILE A 156 -1.96 26.05 0.48
N PRO A 157 -1.10 25.44 1.33
CA PRO A 157 0.03 26.16 1.92
C PRO A 157 0.99 26.73 0.86
N LEU A 158 1.25 25.97 -0.21
CA LEU A 158 2.02 26.43 -1.38
C LEU A 158 1.34 27.59 -2.09
N VAL A 159 0.03 27.49 -2.36
CA VAL A 159 -0.75 28.56 -3.01
C VAL A 159 -0.67 29.85 -2.20
N LEU A 160 -1.00 29.79 -0.91
CA LEU A 160 -1.01 30.96 -0.02
C LEU A 160 0.38 31.59 0.09
N ARG A 161 1.43 30.76 0.28
CA ARG A 161 2.81 31.26 0.37
C ARG A 161 3.27 31.94 -0.92
N SER A 162 2.84 31.43 -2.08
CA SER A 162 3.23 31.98 -3.39
C SER A 162 2.59 33.34 -3.69
N VAL A 163 1.41 33.62 -3.14
CA VAL A 163 0.65 34.84 -3.48
C VAL A 163 0.64 35.91 -2.40
N VAL A 164 0.93 35.57 -1.13
CA VAL A 164 0.73 36.47 0.03
C VAL A 164 1.42 37.83 -0.13
N ALA A 165 2.57 37.88 -0.81
CA ALA A 165 3.33 39.12 -1.03
C ALA A 165 2.64 40.10 -1.98
N ASP A 166 1.78 39.63 -2.90
CA ASP A 166 1.09 40.45 -3.90
C ASP A 166 -0.40 40.66 -3.57
N LEU A 167 -0.90 40.11 -2.46
CA LEU A 167 -2.27 40.39 -1.99
C LEU A 167 -2.40 41.84 -1.50
N GLY A 168 -3.55 42.47 -1.76
CA GLY A 168 -3.91 43.77 -1.17
C GLY A 168 -4.33 43.64 0.29
N ASP A 169 -4.33 44.75 1.03
CA ASP A 169 -4.54 44.76 2.48
C ASP A 169 -5.89 44.17 2.92
N GLU A 170 -6.97 44.45 2.18
CA GLU A 170 -8.30 43.88 2.45
C GLU A 170 -8.29 42.34 2.38
N VAL A 171 -7.67 41.78 1.34
CA VAL A 171 -7.56 40.32 1.16
C VAL A 171 -6.65 39.69 2.21
N ARG A 172 -5.55 40.36 2.58
CA ARG A 172 -4.68 39.89 3.67
C ARG A 172 -5.40 39.87 5.00
N SER A 173 -6.22 40.89 5.27
CA SER A 173 -7.05 40.95 6.47
C SER A 173 -8.08 39.81 6.49
N ALA A 174 -8.76 39.58 5.36
CA ALA A 174 -9.70 38.47 5.22
C ALA A 174 -9.02 37.10 5.43
N LEU A 175 -7.81 36.92 4.88
CA LEU A 175 -7.01 35.70 5.09
C LEU A 175 -6.64 35.50 6.57
N ARG A 176 -6.29 36.56 7.31
CA ARG A 176 -6.01 36.48 8.76
C ARG A 176 -7.26 36.15 9.59
N GLY A 177 -8.45 36.46 9.08
CA GLY A 177 -9.73 36.14 9.71
C GLY A 177 -10.20 34.70 9.51
N VAL A 178 -9.48 33.89 8.72
CA VAL A 178 -9.86 32.49 8.46
C VAL A 178 -9.58 31.65 9.70
N THR A 179 -10.65 31.14 10.30
CA THR A 179 -10.57 30.31 11.52
C THR A 179 -10.45 28.82 11.21
N SER A 180 -10.72 28.40 9.97
CA SER A 180 -10.64 27.00 9.53
C SER A 180 -10.36 26.88 8.04
N PHE A 181 -9.45 26.00 7.64
CA PHE A 181 -9.19 25.68 6.23
C PHE A 181 -10.41 25.05 5.54
N ALA A 182 -11.32 24.41 6.29
CA ALA A 182 -12.51 23.77 5.74
C ALA A 182 -13.50 24.78 5.11
N THR A 183 -13.44 26.06 5.49
CA THR A 183 -14.30 27.11 4.93
C THR A 183 -13.69 27.80 3.72
N LEU A 184 -12.44 27.47 3.38
CA LEU A 184 -11.75 28.06 2.23
C LEU A 184 -12.19 27.43 0.91
N VAL A 185 -12.54 26.15 0.88
CA VAL A 185 -12.56 25.40 -0.39
C VAL A 185 -13.96 25.29 -0.98
N ASP A 186 -14.13 25.72 -2.22
CA ASP A 186 -15.25 25.31 -3.08
C ASP A 186 -15.04 23.82 -3.43
N SER A 187 -15.63 22.92 -2.64
CA SER A 187 -15.21 21.52 -2.56
C SER A 187 -15.42 20.75 -3.88
N PRO A 188 -14.42 19.97 -4.34
CA PRO A 188 -14.63 18.97 -5.38
C PRO A 188 -15.54 17.83 -4.86
N ASP A 189 -16.13 17.06 -5.78
CA ASP A 189 -17.00 15.93 -5.46
C ASP A 189 -16.34 14.98 -4.43
N GLY A 190 -17.15 14.45 -3.51
CA GLY A 190 -16.70 13.53 -2.45
C GLY A 190 -16.32 12.12 -2.93
N GLY A 191 -16.10 11.94 -4.23
CA GLY A 191 -15.78 10.66 -4.88
C GLY A 191 -14.27 10.39 -5.01
N LEU A 192 -13.95 9.20 -5.57
CA LEU A 192 -12.59 8.72 -5.83
C LEU A 192 -12.17 8.97 -7.30
N SER A 193 -12.35 10.19 -7.78
CA SER A 193 -11.82 10.63 -9.07
C SER A 193 -10.49 11.34 -8.88
N SER A 194 -9.65 11.29 -9.92
CA SER A 194 -8.44 12.11 -9.94
C SER A 194 -8.85 13.58 -10.10
N ASP A 195 -8.24 14.47 -9.31
CA ASP A 195 -8.45 15.92 -9.45
C ASP A 195 -7.47 16.55 -10.46
N VAL A 196 -6.56 15.74 -11.01
CA VAL A 196 -5.51 16.18 -11.93
C VAL A 196 -6.07 16.29 -13.34
N ARG A 197 -5.72 17.37 -14.02
CA ARG A 197 -5.97 17.60 -15.44
C ARG A 197 -4.67 17.91 -16.14
N LEU A 198 -4.52 17.44 -17.37
CA LEU A 198 -3.38 17.82 -18.21
C LEU A 198 -3.65 19.20 -18.81
N VAL A 199 -2.79 20.18 -18.52
CA VAL A 199 -2.89 21.55 -19.06
C VAL A 199 -1.51 21.92 -19.59
N ASP A 200 -1.38 22.12 -20.90
CA ASP A 200 -0.11 22.38 -21.59
C ASP A 200 0.98 21.33 -21.27
N GLY A 201 0.60 20.05 -21.20
CA GLY A 201 1.50 18.94 -20.89
C GLY A 201 1.90 18.82 -19.40
N ALA A 202 1.38 19.68 -18.52
CA ALA A 202 1.63 19.59 -17.07
C ALA A 202 0.42 19.04 -16.31
N ARG A 203 0.67 18.08 -15.41
CA ARG A 203 -0.33 17.56 -14.47
C ARG A 203 -0.70 18.67 -13.48
N THR A 204 -1.91 19.20 -13.63
CA THR A 204 -2.35 20.42 -12.96
C THR A 204 -3.59 20.16 -12.09
N VAL A 205 -3.59 20.70 -10.88
CA VAL A 205 -4.79 20.79 -10.02
C VAL A 205 -5.22 22.24 -9.86
N HIS A 206 -6.53 22.46 -9.76
CA HIS A 206 -7.11 23.80 -9.63
C HIS A 206 -7.75 24.00 -8.26
N TYR A 207 -7.42 25.11 -7.63
CA TYR A 207 -7.98 25.53 -6.35
C TYR A 207 -8.88 26.75 -6.52
N ARG A 208 -9.96 26.78 -5.73
CA ARG A 208 -10.81 27.94 -5.51
C ARG A 208 -10.94 28.14 -4.01
N LEU A 209 -10.37 29.22 -3.52
CA LEU A 209 -10.30 29.58 -2.11
C LEU A 209 -11.19 30.80 -1.83
N LEU A 210 -12.10 30.70 -0.87
CA LEU A 210 -13.00 31.76 -0.41
C LEU A 210 -12.39 32.45 0.81
N LEU A 211 -12.20 33.76 0.73
CA LEU A 211 -11.56 34.60 1.73
C LEU A 211 -12.49 35.77 2.07
N GLY A 212 -13.50 35.54 2.91
CA GLY A 212 -14.57 36.52 3.13
C GLY A 212 -15.29 36.84 1.82
N ASP A 213 -15.31 38.11 1.42
CA ASP A 213 -15.92 38.58 0.17
C ASP A 213 -15.02 38.37 -1.06
N PHE A 214 -13.87 37.70 -0.92
CA PHE A 214 -12.92 37.47 -2.00
C PHE A 214 -12.86 36.00 -2.43
N ARG A 215 -12.57 35.78 -3.71
CA ARG A 215 -12.27 34.47 -4.28
C ARG A 215 -10.85 34.49 -4.87
N LEU A 216 -10.01 33.60 -4.37
CA LEU A 216 -8.67 33.33 -4.88
C LEU A 216 -8.71 32.03 -5.72
N THR A 217 -8.35 32.10 -6.99
CA THR A 217 -8.17 30.94 -7.86
C THR A 217 -6.69 30.67 -8.06
N ALA A 218 -6.30 29.39 -8.13
CA ALA A 218 -4.92 29.01 -8.43
C ALA A 218 -4.84 27.70 -9.22
N SER A 219 -3.81 27.57 -10.05
CA SER A 219 -3.44 26.31 -10.70
C SER A 219 -2.05 25.87 -10.23
N VAL A 220 -1.89 24.60 -9.90
CA VAL A 220 -0.64 24.04 -9.34
C VAL A 220 -0.15 22.91 -10.23
N ASP A 221 1.11 22.99 -10.65
CA ASP A 221 1.86 21.89 -11.25
C ASP A 221 2.25 20.91 -10.14
N VAL A 222 1.64 19.73 -10.15
CA VAL A 222 1.81 18.74 -9.06
C VAL A 222 3.14 17.99 -9.12
N ASP A 223 3.76 17.89 -10.30
CA ASP A 223 5.03 17.19 -10.47
C ASP A 223 6.20 18.08 -10.07
N ARG A 224 6.09 19.39 -10.34
CA ARG A 224 7.11 20.40 -9.98
C ARG A 224 6.90 21.02 -8.61
N GLY A 225 5.71 20.88 -8.03
CA GLY A 225 5.35 21.50 -6.75
C GLY A 225 5.35 23.04 -6.82
N THR A 226 4.81 23.60 -7.90
CA THR A 226 4.81 25.06 -8.15
C THR A 226 3.45 25.60 -8.56
N VAL A 227 3.08 26.79 -8.10
CA VAL A 227 1.90 27.51 -8.61
C VAL A 227 2.20 28.04 -10.00
N ARG A 228 1.33 27.75 -10.97
CA ARG A 228 1.46 28.20 -12.37
C ARG A 228 0.78 29.54 -12.59
N GLN A 229 -0.44 29.68 -12.07
CA GLN A 229 -1.24 30.90 -12.19
C GLN A 229 -2.04 31.10 -10.90
N ALA A 230 -2.27 32.35 -10.50
CA ALA A 230 -3.25 32.68 -9.47
C ALA A 230 -3.90 34.03 -9.76
N ALA A 231 -5.15 34.20 -9.33
CA ALA A 231 -5.89 35.44 -9.44
C ALA A 231 -6.84 35.63 -8.26
N VAL A 232 -7.12 36.88 -7.90
CA VAL A 232 -8.09 37.22 -6.85
C VAL A 232 -9.16 38.15 -7.39
N GLY A 233 -10.40 37.93 -7.01
CA GLY A 233 -11.54 38.78 -7.33
C GLY A 233 -12.48 38.94 -6.15
N ARG A 234 -13.28 40.00 -6.11
CA ARG A 234 -14.37 40.13 -5.14
C ARG A 234 -15.60 39.37 -5.66
N ILE A 235 -16.32 38.72 -4.76
CA ILE A 235 -17.47 37.88 -5.11
C ILE A 235 -18.62 38.80 -5.52
N GLY A 236 -19.18 38.56 -6.71
CA GLY A 236 -20.37 39.24 -7.21
C GLY A 236 -20.14 40.47 -8.08
N ASP A 237 -18.94 41.06 -8.09
CA ASP A 237 -18.64 42.24 -8.93
C ASP A 237 -17.96 41.90 -10.27
N GLY A 238 -17.56 40.64 -10.46
CA GLY A 238 -16.92 40.14 -11.69
C GLY A 238 -15.47 40.60 -11.88
N THR A 239 -14.90 41.37 -10.95
CA THR A 239 -13.51 41.84 -11.04
C THR A 239 -12.55 40.71 -10.71
N VAL A 240 -11.53 40.51 -11.54
CA VAL A 240 -10.49 39.50 -11.31
C VAL A 240 -9.14 40.13 -11.63
N ARG A 241 -8.22 40.07 -10.66
CA ARG A 241 -6.84 40.57 -10.80
C ARG A 241 -5.85 39.40 -10.76
N PRO A 242 -4.99 39.24 -11.78
CA PRO A 242 -3.91 38.26 -11.73
C PRO A 242 -2.89 38.64 -10.65
N LEU A 243 -2.30 37.63 -10.01
CA LEU A 243 -1.34 37.78 -8.92
C LEU A 243 0.07 37.48 -9.39
N ARG A 244 1.04 38.25 -8.89
CA ARG A 244 2.46 37.91 -9.02
C ARG A 244 2.81 36.76 -8.09
N LEU A 245 3.46 35.74 -8.64
CA LEU A 245 3.80 34.52 -7.93
C LEU A 245 5.23 34.57 -7.41
N THR A 246 5.41 34.19 -6.15
CA THR A 246 6.72 33.95 -5.54
C THR A 246 7.07 32.47 -5.67
N ALA A 247 8.26 32.15 -6.17
CA ALA A 247 8.73 30.77 -6.25
C ALA A 247 8.90 30.15 -4.86
N PRO A 248 8.61 28.85 -4.69
CA PRO A 248 8.86 28.17 -3.42
C PRO A 248 10.37 28.09 -3.10
N PRO A 249 10.75 27.98 -1.81
CA PRO A 249 12.15 27.96 -1.39
C PRO A 249 12.84 26.60 -1.64
N TYR A 250 12.19 25.68 -2.35
CA TYR A 250 12.67 24.33 -2.63
C TYR A 250 12.52 23.98 -4.11
N ARG A 251 13.19 22.90 -4.52
CA ARG A 251 13.04 22.32 -5.85
C ARG A 251 12.71 20.85 -5.73
N VAL A 252 11.57 20.45 -6.29
CA VAL A 252 11.22 19.03 -6.43
C VAL A 252 12.12 18.41 -7.50
N ARG A 253 12.77 17.29 -7.16
CA ARG A 253 13.57 16.53 -8.12
C ARG A 253 12.63 15.70 -8.99
N ALA A 254 12.68 15.91 -10.30
CA ALA A 254 12.00 15.04 -11.24
C ALA A 254 12.72 13.67 -11.28
N PRO A 255 11.99 12.55 -11.39
CA PRO A 255 12.58 11.27 -11.76
C PRO A 255 13.37 11.41 -13.06
N ARG A 256 14.57 10.83 -13.13
CA ARG A 256 15.36 10.87 -14.38
C ARG A 256 14.85 9.83 -15.36
N ARG A 257 14.07 8.85 -14.89
CA ARG A 257 13.63 7.67 -15.65
C ARG A 257 14.84 6.93 -16.22
N ALA A 258 15.91 6.87 -15.43
CA ALA A 258 17.12 6.19 -15.83
C ALA A 258 16.83 4.69 -15.99
N ALA A 259 17.27 4.11 -17.11
CA ALA A 259 17.11 2.69 -17.35
C ALA A 259 17.77 1.87 -16.23
N PRO A 260 17.14 0.78 -15.78
CA PRO A 260 17.69 -0.03 -14.71
C PRO A 260 19.00 -0.71 -15.12
N HIS A 261 19.92 -0.87 -14.18
CA HIS A 261 21.19 -1.57 -14.39
C HIS A 261 21.05 -3.06 -14.04
N ARG A 262 21.40 -3.95 -14.97
CA ARG A 262 21.27 -5.40 -14.77
C ARG A 262 22.61 -6.14 -14.86
N PHE A 263 22.77 -7.16 -14.03
CA PHE A 263 23.86 -8.13 -14.10
C PHE A 263 23.37 -9.50 -13.62
N THR A 264 24.03 -10.57 -14.05
CA THR A 264 23.57 -11.95 -13.83
C THR A 264 24.67 -12.79 -13.19
N ALA A 265 24.26 -13.75 -12.36
CA ALA A 265 25.15 -14.78 -11.82
C ALA A 265 24.33 -16.00 -11.38
N GLY A 266 24.75 -17.19 -11.80
CA GLY A 266 24.17 -18.47 -11.35
C GLY A 266 22.65 -18.61 -11.56
N GLY A 267 22.13 -18.15 -12.71
CA GLY A 267 20.69 -18.22 -13.02
C GLY A 267 19.82 -17.13 -12.36
N ALA A 268 20.42 -16.29 -11.51
CA ALA A 268 19.76 -15.13 -10.93
C ALA A 268 20.12 -13.84 -11.69
N VAL A 269 19.16 -12.94 -11.77
CA VAL A 269 19.31 -11.58 -12.32
C VAL A 269 19.24 -10.60 -11.16
N CYS A 270 20.25 -9.73 -11.04
CA CYS A 270 20.20 -8.58 -10.14
C CYS A 270 19.94 -7.33 -10.98
N GLU A 271 18.97 -6.53 -10.57
CA GLU A 271 18.67 -5.22 -11.12
C GLU A 271 18.86 -4.17 -10.04
N VAL A 272 19.40 -3.02 -10.45
CA VAL A 272 19.48 -1.82 -9.62
C VAL A 272 18.71 -0.72 -10.34
N ASP A 273 17.72 -0.17 -9.65
CA ASP A 273 16.91 0.95 -10.12
C ASP A 273 17.78 2.18 -10.37
N GLY A 274 17.65 2.80 -11.54
CA GLY A 274 18.47 3.94 -11.94
C GLY A 274 18.13 5.24 -11.22
N ASP A 275 16.92 5.36 -10.68
CA ASP A 275 16.44 6.58 -10.03
C ASP A 275 16.64 6.56 -8.50
N ASP A 276 16.50 5.40 -7.86
CA ASP A 276 16.58 5.30 -6.39
C ASP A 276 17.52 4.22 -5.83
N ALA A 277 18.27 3.52 -6.69
CA ALA A 277 19.24 2.47 -6.34
C ALA A 277 18.64 1.26 -5.61
N THR A 278 17.32 1.06 -5.66
CA THR A 278 16.69 -0.16 -5.14
C THR A 278 17.23 -1.38 -5.88
N VAL A 279 17.75 -2.33 -5.10
CA VAL A 279 18.25 -3.61 -5.60
C VAL A 279 17.10 -4.59 -5.61
N ARG A 280 16.89 -5.28 -6.73
CA ARG A 280 15.94 -6.37 -6.88
C ARG A 280 16.68 -7.59 -7.42
N VAL A 281 16.31 -8.77 -6.95
CA VAL A 281 16.87 -10.04 -7.44
C VAL A 281 15.74 -10.92 -7.91
N TRP A 282 15.88 -11.46 -9.11
CA TRP A 282 14.98 -12.45 -9.72
C TRP A 282 15.73 -13.77 -9.82
N HIS A 283 14.97 -14.86 -9.72
CA HIS A 283 15.48 -16.20 -9.89
C HIS A 283 14.58 -16.95 -10.88
N GLU A 284 15.18 -17.85 -11.66
CA GLU A 284 14.44 -18.74 -12.54
C GLU A 284 13.43 -19.58 -11.73
N GLY A 285 12.19 -19.72 -12.24
CA GLY A 285 11.15 -20.49 -11.56
C GLY A 285 10.45 -19.75 -10.41
N HIS A 286 10.65 -18.44 -10.26
CA HIS A 286 9.80 -17.59 -9.41
C HIS A 286 9.21 -16.45 -10.23
N HIS A 287 7.89 -16.32 -10.21
CA HIS A 287 7.21 -15.18 -10.83
C HIS A 287 7.49 -13.94 -9.99
N GLY A 288 8.36 -13.02 -10.45
CA GLY A 288 8.74 -11.73 -9.82
C GLY A 288 10.06 -11.71 -9.05
N PRO A 289 10.37 -10.62 -8.33
CA PRO A 289 11.59 -10.52 -7.54
C PRO A 289 11.50 -11.39 -6.28
N VAL A 290 12.47 -12.28 -6.07
CA VAL A 290 12.60 -13.08 -4.85
C VAL A 290 13.13 -12.25 -3.67
N PHE A 291 13.82 -11.14 -3.96
CA PHE A 291 14.38 -10.26 -2.94
C PHE A 291 14.42 -8.82 -3.43
N THR A 292 14.14 -7.87 -2.54
CA THR A 292 14.28 -6.42 -2.77
C THR A 292 15.02 -5.79 -1.60
N SER A 293 15.95 -4.87 -1.85
CA SER A 293 16.62 -4.06 -0.84
C SER A 293 16.59 -2.60 -1.25
N THR A 294 16.11 -1.73 -0.36
CA THR A 294 16.20 -0.29 -0.57
C THR A 294 17.63 0.22 -0.44
N TRP A 295 17.88 1.41 -0.98
CA TRP A 295 19.11 2.15 -0.78
C TRP A 295 19.05 2.98 0.51
N PRO A 296 20.04 2.91 1.41
CA PRO A 296 19.97 3.55 2.74
C PRO A 296 19.84 5.08 2.70
N GLY A 297 20.36 5.73 1.65
CA GLY A 297 20.34 7.18 1.52
C GLY A 297 21.43 7.89 2.32
N CYS A 298 22.03 8.92 1.72
CA CYS A 298 23.08 9.78 2.31
C CYS A 298 22.69 10.53 3.60
N ARG A 299 21.39 10.76 3.84
CA ARG A 299 20.89 11.49 5.02
C ARG A 299 20.32 10.47 6.00
N ALA A 300 20.92 10.35 7.18
CA ALA A 300 20.48 9.45 8.27
C ALA A 300 18.97 9.52 8.53
N ASN A 301 18.44 10.74 8.46
CA ASN A 301 17.05 11.08 8.74
C ASN A 301 16.14 11.10 7.49
N GLY A 302 16.68 10.91 6.28
CA GLY A 302 15.89 10.81 5.04
C GLY A 302 15.77 9.35 4.60
N PRO A 303 15.01 8.50 5.31
CA PRO A 303 14.98 7.07 5.02
C PRO A 303 14.37 6.83 3.63
N SER A 304 14.89 5.84 2.91
CA SER A 304 14.18 5.28 1.77
C SER A 304 12.91 4.59 2.26
N GLY A 305 11.76 4.99 1.75
CA GLY A 305 10.53 4.23 1.98
C GLY A 305 10.59 2.88 1.25
N TRP A 306 10.21 1.78 1.91
CA TRP A 306 10.19 0.47 1.22
C TRP A 306 9.12 0.37 0.12
N ARG A 307 8.11 1.25 0.14
CA ARG A 307 7.11 1.41 -0.92
C ARG A 307 7.50 2.47 -1.94
N GLU A 308 8.08 3.57 -1.46
CA GLU A 308 8.42 4.74 -2.26
C GLU A 308 9.68 5.43 -1.72
N GLY A 309 10.74 5.43 -2.55
CA GLY A 309 11.92 6.28 -2.37
C GLY A 309 11.86 7.53 -3.25
N GLY A 310 12.56 8.59 -2.86
CA GLY A 310 12.74 9.77 -3.69
C GLY A 310 13.85 9.59 -4.75
N PRO A 311 13.79 10.29 -5.90
CA PRO A 311 14.86 10.28 -6.90
C PRO A 311 16.19 10.79 -6.33
N ARG A 312 17.30 10.16 -6.74
CA ARG A 312 18.66 10.40 -6.20
C ARG A 312 19.66 10.76 -7.29
N ASP A 313 20.68 11.53 -6.90
CA ASP A 313 21.84 11.78 -7.77
C ASP A 313 22.83 10.63 -7.61
N LEU A 314 22.65 9.61 -8.44
CA LEU A 314 23.46 8.39 -8.40
C LEU A 314 24.55 8.42 -9.48
N ARG A 315 25.75 8.00 -9.10
CA ARG A 315 26.79 7.56 -10.02
C ARG A 315 26.90 6.05 -9.93
N VAL A 316 26.64 5.35 -11.03
CA VAL A 316 26.71 3.89 -11.11
C VAL A 316 27.86 3.48 -12.02
N VAL A 317 28.75 2.62 -11.52
CA VAL A 317 29.92 2.11 -12.25
C VAL A 317 29.91 0.58 -12.17
N ARG A 318 30.18 -0.10 -13.29
CA ARG A 318 30.32 -1.56 -13.31
C ARG A 318 31.60 -1.99 -12.59
N VAL A 319 31.50 -3.06 -11.82
CA VAL A 319 32.64 -3.74 -11.17
C VAL A 319 32.56 -5.24 -11.44
N ALA A 320 33.59 -6.00 -11.10
CA ALA A 320 33.55 -7.45 -11.19
C ALA A 320 32.38 -8.01 -10.36
N GLY A 321 31.49 -8.78 -11.00
CA GLY A 321 30.33 -9.40 -10.34
C GLY A 321 29.21 -8.45 -9.91
N GLY A 322 29.22 -7.18 -10.33
CA GLY A 322 28.11 -6.27 -9.99
C GLY A 322 28.37 -4.78 -10.26
N LEU A 323 27.92 -3.93 -9.33
CA LEU A 323 27.87 -2.47 -9.47
C LEU A 323 28.42 -1.76 -8.24
N ARG A 324 29.13 -0.66 -8.46
CA ARG A 324 29.46 0.34 -7.44
C ARG A 324 28.56 1.56 -7.64
N ILE A 325 27.86 1.95 -6.60
CA ILE A 325 26.88 3.03 -6.59
C ILE A 325 27.36 4.08 -5.60
N THR A 326 27.38 5.34 -6.02
CA THR A 326 27.75 6.48 -5.17
C THR A 326 26.62 7.49 -5.17
N GLU A 327 26.19 7.88 -3.98
CA GLU A 327 25.27 9.00 -3.74
C GLU A 327 26.01 10.09 -2.96
N ARG A 328 25.83 11.35 -3.35
CA ARG A 328 26.42 12.53 -2.69
C ARG A 328 25.35 13.55 -2.34
N CYS A 329 25.42 14.08 -1.12
CA CYS A 329 24.46 15.04 -0.59
C CYS A 329 25.16 16.11 0.23
N GLY A 330 25.64 17.17 -0.45
CA GLY A 330 26.54 18.12 0.18
C GLY A 330 27.88 17.45 0.46
N GLU A 331 28.34 17.52 1.71
CA GLU A 331 29.57 16.88 2.18
C GLU A 331 29.40 15.38 2.51
N ASP A 332 28.16 14.90 2.59
CA ASP A 332 27.89 13.50 2.88
C ASP A 332 27.98 12.62 1.63
N GLU A 333 28.62 11.47 1.77
CA GLU A 333 28.76 10.47 0.71
C GLU A 333 28.41 9.07 1.25
N VAL A 334 27.64 8.31 0.45
CA VAL A 334 27.43 6.88 0.64
C VAL A 334 27.87 6.15 -0.62
N VAL A 335 28.77 5.19 -0.45
CA VAL A 335 29.26 4.32 -1.51
C VAL A 335 28.93 2.88 -1.19
N GLY A 336 28.09 2.27 -2.03
CA GLY A 336 27.67 0.88 -1.92
C GLY A 336 28.22 0.07 -3.09
N THR A 337 28.75 -1.11 -2.80
CA THR A 337 29.12 -2.10 -3.82
C THR A 337 28.16 -3.28 -3.70
N VAL A 338 27.38 -3.51 -4.75
CA VAL A 338 26.40 -4.59 -4.84
C VAL A 338 26.94 -5.64 -5.80
N THR A 339 27.13 -6.86 -5.30
CA THR A 339 27.63 -7.99 -6.10
C THR A 339 26.75 -9.21 -5.90
N LEU A 340 26.69 -10.06 -6.93
CA LEU A 340 25.99 -11.33 -6.90
C LEU A 340 26.94 -12.40 -7.43
N ASP A 341 27.27 -13.36 -6.59
CA ASP A 341 28.15 -14.48 -6.94
C ASP A 341 27.74 -15.75 -6.20
N GLY A 342 27.68 -16.88 -6.90
CA GLY A 342 27.29 -18.17 -6.31
C GLY A 342 25.96 -18.16 -5.52
N GLY A 343 24.99 -17.36 -5.95
CA GLY A 343 23.72 -17.16 -5.23
C GLY A 343 23.83 -16.27 -3.99
N VAL A 344 24.95 -15.62 -3.74
CA VAL A 344 25.15 -14.72 -2.61
C VAL A 344 25.09 -13.27 -3.10
N LEU A 345 24.06 -12.55 -2.67
CA LEU A 345 23.99 -11.10 -2.81
C LEU A 345 24.78 -10.47 -1.67
N ARG A 346 25.80 -9.69 -2.02
CA ARG A 346 26.64 -8.93 -1.08
C ARG A 346 26.45 -7.43 -1.32
N GLN A 347 26.21 -6.69 -0.25
CA GLN A 347 26.09 -5.23 -0.29
C GLN A 347 27.04 -4.64 0.75
N ASP A 348 28.13 -4.04 0.27
CA ASP A 348 29.19 -3.48 1.09
C ASP A 348 29.13 -1.95 1.02
N PHE A 349 28.98 -1.29 2.17
CA PHE A 349 28.77 0.15 2.28
C PHE A 349 29.91 0.85 3.02
N ALA A 350 30.41 1.93 2.43
CA ALA A 350 31.22 2.95 3.07
C ALA A 350 30.45 4.26 3.06
N PHE A 351 30.55 5.05 4.13
CA PHE A 351 29.79 6.29 4.27
C PHE A 351 30.55 7.29 5.13
N THR A 352 30.33 8.59 4.96
CA THR A 352 30.90 9.64 5.81
C THR A 352 30.21 9.67 7.18
N THR A 353 28.88 9.79 7.16
CA THR A 353 27.98 9.76 8.31
C THR A 353 27.06 8.54 8.24
N PRO A 354 26.56 8.00 9.38
CA PRO A 354 25.64 6.88 9.36
C PRO A 354 24.46 7.15 8.41
N PRO A 355 24.25 6.31 7.39
CA PRO A 355 23.24 6.55 6.38
C PRO A 355 21.86 6.17 6.92
N GLY A 356 20.82 6.43 6.15
CA GLY A 356 19.47 6.02 6.52
C GLY A 356 19.27 4.50 6.53
N ARG A 357 18.05 4.08 6.87
CA ARG A 357 17.70 2.68 7.08
C ARG A 357 17.58 1.90 5.77
N ILE A 358 17.93 0.61 5.83
CA ILE A 358 17.70 -0.34 4.73
C ILE A 358 16.50 -1.22 5.09
N PHE A 359 15.50 -1.20 4.21
CA PHE A 359 14.39 -2.14 4.25
C PHE A 359 14.59 -3.20 3.18
N GLN A 360 14.31 -4.44 3.54
CA GLN A 360 14.45 -5.56 2.64
C GLN A 360 13.23 -6.44 2.67
N THR A 361 12.72 -6.73 1.49
CA THR A 361 11.53 -7.54 1.30
C THR A 361 11.93 -8.89 0.73
N VAL A 362 11.49 -9.95 1.39
CA VAL A 362 11.54 -11.30 0.84
C VAL A 362 10.28 -11.50 -0.01
N GLY A 363 10.48 -11.71 -1.31
CA GLY A 363 9.41 -11.78 -2.31
C GLY A 363 8.67 -13.10 -2.39
N LEU A 364 9.08 -14.09 -1.58
CA LEU A 364 8.38 -15.37 -1.47
C LEU A 364 7.00 -15.15 -0.86
N ARG A 365 5.94 -15.42 -1.63
CA ARG A 365 4.56 -15.33 -1.16
C ARG A 365 4.04 -16.61 -0.54
N GLN A 366 4.54 -17.74 -1.00
CA GLN A 366 4.17 -19.07 -0.51
C GLN A 366 5.40 -19.79 0.04
N GLY A 367 5.20 -20.57 1.09
CA GLY A 367 6.29 -21.27 1.75
C GLY A 367 6.28 -21.12 3.26
N VAL A 368 7.46 -21.25 3.85
CA VAL A 368 7.67 -21.27 5.29
C VAL A 368 8.70 -20.22 5.69
N PHE A 369 8.37 -19.38 6.65
CA PHE A 369 9.33 -18.58 7.40
C PHE A 369 9.78 -19.36 8.64
N VAL A 370 11.10 -19.44 8.83
CA VAL A 370 11.71 -19.98 10.05
C VAL A 370 12.19 -18.80 10.88
N HIS A 371 11.56 -18.61 12.03
CA HIS A 371 11.89 -17.57 12.98
C HIS A 371 13.24 -17.85 13.66
N ALA A 372 13.83 -16.83 14.29
CA ALA A 372 15.17 -16.93 14.91
C ALA A 372 15.22 -17.94 16.07
N ASP A 373 14.07 -18.25 16.68
CA ASP A 373 13.91 -19.30 17.70
C ASP A 373 13.70 -20.72 17.12
N GLY A 374 13.68 -20.86 15.79
CA GLY A 374 13.46 -22.10 15.06
C GLY A 374 11.99 -22.45 14.80
N GLN A 375 11.02 -21.65 15.28
CA GLN A 375 9.61 -21.85 14.97
C GLN A 375 9.33 -21.64 13.47
N ARG A 376 8.36 -22.39 12.94
CA ARG A 376 8.05 -22.44 11.51
C ARG A 376 6.62 -21.95 11.28
N HIS A 377 6.49 -20.92 10.46
CA HIS A 377 5.22 -20.29 10.15
C HIS A 377 4.99 -20.27 8.64
N PRO A 378 3.74 -20.36 8.15
CA PRO A 378 3.48 -20.05 6.75
C PRO A 378 3.81 -18.58 6.48
N LEU A 379 4.21 -18.29 5.25
CA LEU A 379 4.44 -16.90 4.82
C LEU A 379 3.13 -16.11 4.80
N GLY A 380 3.13 -14.96 5.47
CA GLY A 380 1.95 -14.13 5.61
C GLY A 380 2.09 -13.00 6.62
N LEU A 381 1.30 -11.95 6.44
CA LEU A 381 1.26 -10.79 7.33
C LEU A 381 0.48 -11.12 8.60
N GLY A 382 1.06 -10.81 9.75
CA GLY A 382 0.48 -11.08 11.07
C GLY A 382 0.60 -12.53 11.54
N ILE A 383 1.44 -13.35 10.88
CA ILE A 383 1.70 -14.75 11.26
C ILE A 383 3.14 -14.89 11.73
N GLY A 384 3.33 -15.46 12.93
CA GLY A 384 4.64 -15.71 13.54
C GLY A 384 5.31 -14.44 14.07
N VAL A 385 5.31 -13.39 13.25
CA VAL A 385 5.78 -12.04 13.58
C VAL A 385 4.57 -11.11 13.56
N ARG A 386 4.43 -10.28 14.61
CA ARG A 386 3.40 -9.24 14.63
C ARG A 386 3.62 -8.25 13.48
N ASP A 387 2.55 -7.79 12.82
CA ASP A 387 2.65 -6.80 11.74
C ASP A 387 2.86 -5.39 12.33
N ALA A 388 4.07 -4.86 12.18
CA ALA A 388 4.49 -3.53 12.61
C ALA A 388 4.57 -2.52 11.45
N SER A 389 3.95 -2.80 10.30
CA SER A 389 4.02 -1.93 9.11
C SER A 389 3.53 -0.50 9.34
N GLU A 390 2.66 -0.28 10.33
CA GLU A 390 2.09 1.02 10.67
C GLU A 390 2.92 1.81 11.71
N VAL A 391 3.74 1.12 12.52
CA VAL A 391 4.65 1.70 13.52
C VAL A 391 5.93 0.87 13.52
N VAL A 392 6.89 1.27 12.68
CA VAL A 392 8.09 0.46 12.38
C VAL A 392 8.97 0.27 13.61
N ALA A 393 8.98 1.22 14.53
CA ALA A 393 9.70 1.12 15.79
C ALA A 393 9.23 -0.04 16.69
N ALA A 394 8.02 -0.56 16.47
CA ALA A 394 7.46 -1.76 17.10
C ALA A 394 7.88 -3.08 16.42
N SER A 395 8.78 -3.02 15.44
CA SER A 395 9.36 -4.21 14.83
C SER A 395 10.09 -5.09 15.85
N GLU A 396 10.06 -6.39 15.64
CA GLU A 396 10.68 -7.37 16.53
C GLU A 396 12.20 -7.41 16.33
N PRO A 397 13.02 -7.16 17.36
CA PRO A 397 14.47 -7.24 17.22
C PRO A 397 14.94 -8.68 17.01
N VAL A 398 15.89 -8.87 16.10
CA VAL A 398 16.46 -10.19 15.80
C VAL A 398 17.83 -10.32 16.48
N PRO A 399 18.07 -11.38 17.26
CA PRO A 399 19.37 -11.59 17.92
C PRO A 399 20.53 -11.64 16.92
N ALA A 400 21.62 -10.93 17.24
CA ALA A 400 22.86 -11.02 16.48
C ALA A 400 23.44 -12.45 16.56
N GLY A 401 24.02 -12.91 15.45
CA GLY A 401 24.53 -14.28 15.28
C GLY A 401 23.47 -15.29 14.81
N GLY A 402 22.19 -14.90 14.76
CA GLY A 402 21.12 -15.73 14.20
C GLY A 402 21.14 -15.83 12.67
N GLU A 403 20.33 -16.72 12.13
CA GLU A 403 20.02 -16.81 10.70
C GLU A 403 18.51 -16.85 10.51
N LEU A 404 17.99 -15.96 9.66
CA LEU A 404 16.60 -15.98 9.24
C LEU A 404 16.47 -16.76 7.93
N VAL A 405 15.46 -17.63 7.83
CA VAL A 405 15.32 -18.53 6.68
C VAL A 405 13.89 -18.48 6.12
N TRP A 406 13.79 -18.35 4.80
CA TRP A 406 12.55 -18.45 4.05
C TRP A 406 12.66 -19.59 3.03
N LEU A 407 11.70 -20.51 3.10
CA LEU A 407 11.66 -21.73 2.29
C LEU A 407 10.47 -21.66 1.34
N GLY A 408 10.71 -21.31 0.08
CA GLY A 408 9.72 -21.35 -0.99
C GLY A 408 9.70 -22.71 -1.70
N THR A 409 8.91 -22.81 -2.76
CA THR A 409 8.82 -24.03 -3.60
C THR A 409 10.06 -24.23 -4.47
N SER A 410 10.58 -23.15 -5.07
CA SER A 410 11.71 -23.16 -6.00
C SER A 410 12.95 -22.45 -5.47
N THR A 411 12.78 -21.58 -4.46
CA THR A 411 13.87 -20.73 -3.94
C THR A 411 13.88 -20.76 -2.41
N GLU A 412 15.08 -20.83 -1.86
CA GLU A 412 15.38 -20.63 -0.45
C GLU A 412 16.17 -19.34 -0.27
N ILE A 413 15.81 -18.55 0.74
CA ILE A 413 16.50 -17.31 1.10
C ILE A 413 16.98 -17.43 2.53
N ARG A 414 18.26 -17.14 2.77
CA ARG A 414 18.85 -17.08 4.10
C ARG A 414 19.52 -15.74 4.33
N ILE A 415 19.27 -15.16 5.49
CA ILE A 415 19.87 -13.90 5.91
C ILE A 415 20.60 -14.13 7.23
N PRO A 416 21.95 -14.21 7.22
CA PRO A 416 22.72 -14.18 8.45
C PRO A 416 22.62 -12.80 9.09
N VAL A 417 22.38 -12.76 10.39
CA VAL A 417 22.19 -11.53 11.17
C VAL A 417 23.50 -11.18 11.86
N SER A 418 24.35 -10.39 11.19
CA SER A 418 25.66 -9.97 11.72
C SER A 418 25.65 -8.63 12.45
N GLY A 419 24.52 -7.94 12.50
CA GLY A 419 24.35 -6.62 13.13
C GLY A 419 22.87 -6.35 13.45
N PRO A 420 22.50 -5.12 13.79
CA PRO A 420 21.13 -4.75 14.16
C PRO A 420 20.14 -5.08 13.04
N ALA A 421 19.17 -5.93 13.35
CA ALA A 421 18.08 -6.25 12.46
C ALA A 421 16.76 -6.29 13.22
N ARG A 422 15.68 -5.88 12.55
CA ARG A 422 14.32 -5.98 13.08
C ARG A 422 13.38 -6.55 12.03
N LEU A 423 12.46 -7.41 12.43
CA LEU A 423 11.38 -7.89 11.59
C LEU A 423 10.18 -6.96 11.74
N VAL A 424 9.87 -6.22 10.67
CA VAL A 424 8.63 -5.40 10.59
C VAL A 424 7.43 -6.32 10.44
N HIS A 425 7.59 -7.37 9.65
CA HIS A 425 6.72 -8.54 9.58
C HIS A 425 7.51 -9.71 8.96
N SER A 426 6.89 -10.88 8.82
CA SER A 426 7.53 -12.12 8.35
C SER A 426 8.20 -12.07 6.96
N ALA A 427 8.02 -11.00 6.19
CA ALA A 427 8.57 -10.84 4.85
C ALA A 427 9.27 -9.48 4.63
N LEU A 428 9.36 -8.65 5.67
CA LEU A 428 10.00 -7.33 5.62
C LEU A 428 10.89 -7.18 6.85
N LEU A 429 12.18 -7.02 6.59
CA LEU A 429 13.17 -6.75 7.63
C LEU A 429 13.80 -5.38 7.41
N GLU A 430 14.14 -4.74 8.52
CA GLU A 430 15.02 -3.60 8.57
C GLU A 430 16.41 -4.06 9.00
N ARG A 431 17.46 -3.58 8.33
CA ARG A 431 18.85 -3.84 8.72
C ARG A 431 19.60 -2.52 8.91
N GLY A 432 20.27 -2.40 10.05
CA GLY A 432 21.22 -1.33 10.32
C GLY A 432 22.54 -1.56 9.58
N LEU A 433 23.28 -0.47 9.36
CA LEU A 433 24.62 -0.51 8.80
C LEU A 433 25.65 -0.20 9.87
N GLU A 434 26.22 -1.24 10.47
CA GLU A 434 27.34 -1.13 11.40
C GLU A 434 28.67 -1.38 10.67
N ARG A 435 29.65 -0.49 10.89
CA ARG A 435 30.98 -0.62 10.28
C ARG A 435 31.75 -1.76 10.94
N GLY A 436 32.36 -2.61 10.12
CA GLY A 436 33.38 -3.55 10.59
C GLY A 436 34.68 -2.86 10.96
N ALA A 437 35.68 -3.64 11.37
CA ALA A 437 37.01 -3.15 11.75
C ALA A 437 37.75 -2.39 10.62
N ASP A 438 37.40 -2.66 9.36
CA ASP A 438 37.94 -2.01 8.18
C ASP A 438 37.10 -0.82 7.69
N GLY A 439 36.13 -0.37 8.50
CA GLY A 439 35.29 0.78 8.21
C GLY A 439 34.14 0.51 7.22
N VAL A 440 33.97 -0.73 6.75
CA VAL A 440 32.93 -1.12 5.79
C VAL A 440 31.79 -1.85 6.50
N ALA A 441 30.56 -1.39 6.30
CA ALA A 441 29.36 -2.11 6.74
C ALA A 441 28.95 -3.15 5.68
N ARG A 442 28.69 -4.39 6.10
CA ARG A 442 28.47 -5.50 5.18
C ARG A 442 27.14 -6.18 5.42
N LEU A 443 26.38 -6.31 4.34
CA LEU A 443 25.15 -7.07 4.30
C LEU A 443 25.30 -8.26 3.37
N ARG A 444 24.80 -9.41 3.83
CA ARG A 444 24.82 -10.67 3.08
C ARG A 444 23.42 -11.26 3.01
N THR A 445 23.03 -11.72 1.84
CA THR A 445 21.79 -12.46 1.58
C THR A 445 22.14 -13.64 0.69
N VAL A 446 21.74 -14.84 1.09
CA VAL A 446 21.97 -16.08 0.33
C VAL A 446 20.67 -16.48 -0.34
N LEU A 447 20.72 -16.69 -1.64
CA LEU A 447 19.65 -17.14 -2.50
C LEU A 447 20.10 -18.46 -3.12
N ARG A 448 19.34 -19.53 -2.87
CA ARG A 448 19.65 -20.85 -3.42
C ARG A 448 18.39 -21.43 -4.05
N PRO A 449 18.52 -22.30 -5.05
CA PRO A 449 17.44 -23.18 -5.42
C PRO A 449 16.97 -23.94 -4.17
N ALA A 450 15.66 -24.01 -3.96
CA ALA A 450 15.12 -24.85 -2.91
C ALA A 450 15.54 -26.30 -3.20
N ALA A 451 15.91 -27.05 -2.15
CA ALA A 451 16.06 -28.49 -2.29
C ALA A 451 14.75 -29.05 -2.86
N VAL A 452 14.83 -29.86 -3.92
CA VAL A 452 13.65 -30.47 -4.56
C VAL A 452 12.79 -31.05 -3.45
N PRO A 453 11.54 -30.57 -3.29
CA PRO A 453 10.66 -31.16 -2.30
C PRO A 453 10.59 -32.65 -2.60
N THR A 454 10.98 -33.50 -1.65
CA THR A 454 10.50 -34.88 -1.66
C THR A 454 9.00 -34.77 -1.50
N ALA A 455 8.30 -34.73 -2.63
CA ALA A 455 6.85 -34.76 -2.69
C ALA A 455 6.45 -36.06 -1.99
N ALA A 456 6.06 -35.97 -0.72
CA ALA A 456 5.32 -37.05 -0.11
C ALA A 456 4.10 -37.22 -1.00
N ALA A 457 3.99 -38.38 -1.66
CA ALA A 457 2.84 -38.71 -2.48
C ALA A 457 1.59 -38.46 -1.64
N ARG A 458 0.84 -37.41 -1.97
CA ARG A 458 -0.41 -37.09 -1.28
C ARG A 458 -1.35 -38.25 -1.57
N ALA A 459 -1.83 -38.92 -0.52
CA ALA A 459 -2.99 -39.77 -0.64
C ALA A 459 -4.14 -38.90 -1.17
N PRO A 460 -4.89 -39.34 -2.19
CA PRO A 460 -6.04 -38.59 -2.67
C PRO A 460 -6.99 -38.38 -1.49
N VAL A 461 -7.18 -37.12 -1.08
CA VAL A 461 -8.25 -36.78 -0.14
C VAL A 461 -9.54 -37.24 -0.80
N ARG A 462 -10.26 -38.13 -0.13
CA ARG A 462 -11.51 -38.68 -0.62
C ARG A 462 -12.49 -37.51 -0.77
N ARG A 463 -12.65 -37.04 -2.00
CA ARG A 463 -13.64 -36.03 -2.36
C ARG A 463 -14.98 -36.69 -2.12
N THR A 464 -15.63 -36.34 -1.03
CA THR A 464 -17.04 -36.66 -0.84
C THR A 464 -17.75 -35.38 -1.19
N PRO A 465 -18.17 -35.19 -2.45
CA PRO A 465 -18.94 -34.02 -2.80
C PRO A 465 -20.18 -34.04 -1.94
N ARG A 466 -20.58 -32.88 -1.43
CA ARG A 466 -21.85 -32.81 -0.72
C ARG A 466 -22.95 -33.11 -1.74
N THR A 467 -23.67 -34.22 -1.56
CA THR A 467 -24.90 -34.48 -2.33
C THR A 467 -25.95 -33.46 -1.87
N GLY A 468 -26.07 -32.32 -2.57
CA GLY A 468 -26.81 -31.19 -2.02
C GLY A 468 -27.49 -30.30 -3.05
N GLY A 469 -28.78 -30.56 -3.31
CA GLY A 469 -29.78 -29.61 -3.84
C GLY A 469 -29.48 -28.93 -5.18
N PRO A 470 -30.44 -28.17 -5.74
CA PRO A 470 -30.20 -27.43 -6.98
C PRO A 470 -29.22 -26.26 -6.74
N ARG A 471 -28.25 -26.12 -7.64
CA ARG A 471 -27.36 -24.96 -7.73
C ARG A 471 -28.12 -23.75 -8.27
N ARG A 472 -27.93 -22.58 -7.66
CA ARG A 472 -28.48 -21.30 -8.14
C ARG A 472 -27.41 -20.22 -8.13
N LEU A 473 -27.22 -19.59 -9.29
CA LEU A 473 -26.31 -18.47 -9.53
C LEU A 473 -27.11 -17.32 -10.16
N GLU A 474 -26.87 -16.09 -9.69
CA GLU A 474 -27.44 -14.87 -10.26
C GLU A 474 -26.32 -13.86 -10.49
N LEU A 475 -26.20 -13.38 -11.72
CA LEU A 475 -25.28 -12.32 -12.12
C LEU A 475 -26.09 -11.05 -12.35
N ASP A 476 -25.48 -9.91 -12.05
CA ASP A 476 -26.06 -8.60 -12.30
C ASP A 476 -24.98 -7.66 -12.84
N ALA A 477 -25.24 -7.08 -14.02
CA ALA A 477 -24.34 -6.18 -14.71
C ALA A 477 -24.12 -4.87 -13.94
N ALA A 478 -25.14 -4.32 -13.27
CA ALA A 478 -25.01 -3.11 -12.46
C ALA A 478 -24.18 -3.34 -11.19
N ALA A 479 -24.19 -4.56 -10.66
CA ALA A 479 -23.30 -4.99 -9.58
C ALA A 479 -21.92 -5.45 -10.07
N ALA A 480 -21.71 -5.57 -11.39
CA ALA A 480 -20.49 -6.08 -12.02
C ALA A 480 -20.08 -7.48 -11.53
N GLY A 481 -21.05 -8.33 -11.17
CA GLY A 481 -20.72 -9.54 -10.41
C GLY A 481 -21.85 -10.53 -10.17
N VAL A 482 -21.50 -11.67 -9.55
CA VAL A 482 -22.46 -12.61 -8.98
C VAL A 482 -22.99 -12.04 -7.67
N THR A 483 -24.30 -11.80 -7.63
CA THR A 483 -25.02 -11.28 -6.46
C THR A 483 -25.54 -12.40 -5.56
N ARG A 484 -25.73 -13.60 -6.11
CA ARG A 484 -26.18 -14.77 -5.38
C ARG A 484 -25.52 -16.06 -5.86
N TRP A 485 -25.06 -16.88 -4.92
CA TRP A 485 -24.70 -18.28 -5.15
C TRP A 485 -25.18 -19.13 -3.97
N THR A 486 -25.99 -20.16 -4.26
CA THR A 486 -26.41 -21.18 -3.30
C THR A 486 -26.26 -22.59 -3.87
N GLU A 487 -25.86 -23.54 -3.02
CA GLU A 487 -25.86 -24.99 -3.29
C GLU A 487 -26.92 -25.65 -2.39
N GLY A 488 -28.11 -25.90 -2.92
CA GLY A 488 -29.27 -26.28 -2.12
C GLY A 488 -29.61 -25.19 -1.08
N THR A 489 -29.49 -25.52 0.20
CA THR A 489 -29.71 -24.58 1.31
C THR A 489 -28.45 -23.80 1.72
N THR A 490 -27.28 -24.18 1.22
CA THR A 490 -26.00 -23.55 1.55
C THR A 490 -25.89 -22.22 0.83
N LYS A 491 -25.80 -21.12 1.58
CA LYS A 491 -25.41 -19.82 1.04
C LYS A 491 -23.89 -19.75 0.98
N VAL A 492 -23.35 -19.68 -0.24
CA VAL A 492 -21.91 -19.72 -0.49
C VAL A 492 -21.28 -18.32 -0.41
N LEU A 493 -21.90 -17.34 -1.06
CA LEU A 493 -21.41 -15.97 -1.12
C LEU A 493 -22.20 -15.02 -0.22
N ARG A 494 -21.51 -14.01 0.29
CA ARG A 494 -22.13 -12.84 0.93
C ARG A 494 -22.17 -11.70 -0.08
N SER A 495 -23.28 -11.00 -0.19
CA SER A 495 -23.40 -9.81 -1.06
C SER A 495 -24.32 -8.78 -0.39
N PRO A 496 -24.04 -7.47 -0.51
CA PRO A 496 -24.92 -6.40 -0.07
C PRO A 496 -25.96 -5.99 -1.12
N HIS A 497 -25.91 -6.53 -2.35
CA HIS A 497 -26.81 -6.22 -3.46
C HIS A 497 -28.29 -6.29 -3.01
N PRO A 498 -29.16 -5.35 -3.43
CA PRO A 498 -28.94 -4.28 -4.41
C PRO A 498 -28.25 -3.01 -3.86
N ARG A 499 -27.73 -3.05 -2.63
CA ARG A 499 -27.02 -1.92 -2.03
C ARG A 499 -25.51 -2.03 -2.26
N THR A 500 -24.85 -0.89 -2.14
CA THR A 500 -23.38 -0.79 -2.06
C THR A 500 -22.96 -0.56 -0.61
N ARG A 501 -21.87 -1.21 -0.18
CA ARG A 501 -21.28 -1.03 1.15
C ARG A 501 -19.75 -1.02 1.07
N ALA A 502 -19.09 -0.62 2.14
CA ALA A 502 -17.67 -0.90 2.29
C ALA A 502 -17.43 -2.36 2.70
N PHE A 503 -16.35 -2.96 2.20
CA PHE A 503 -15.80 -4.24 2.64
C PHE A 503 -14.29 -4.12 2.82
N GLY A 504 -13.80 -4.16 4.05
CA GLY A 504 -12.40 -3.86 4.33
C GLY A 504 -12.03 -2.47 3.80
N CYS A 505 -11.08 -2.41 2.88
CA CYS A 505 -10.65 -1.17 2.22
C CYS A 505 -11.32 -0.91 0.87
N ASN A 506 -12.19 -1.81 0.40
CA ASN A 506 -13.04 -1.55 -0.76
C ASN A 506 -14.24 -0.67 -0.33
N PRO A 507 -14.36 0.56 -0.85
CA PRO A 507 -15.42 1.49 -0.45
C PRO A 507 -16.76 1.22 -1.15
N SER A 508 -16.79 0.43 -2.22
CA SER A 508 -17.92 0.28 -3.14
C SER A 508 -18.24 -1.20 -3.48
N TRP A 509 -18.25 -2.06 -2.48
CA TRP A 509 -18.61 -3.48 -2.61
C TRP A 509 -20.12 -3.69 -2.85
N SER A 510 -20.47 -4.43 -3.90
CA SER A 510 -21.84 -4.71 -4.36
C SER A 510 -22.11 -6.21 -4.54
N ALA A 511 -21.20 -6.97 -5.15
CA ALA A 511 -21.36 -8.37 -5.51
C ALA A 511 -20.59 -9.34 -4.59
N GLY A 512 -21.02 -10.59 -4.49
CA GLY A 512 -20.32 -11.61 -3.69
C GLY A 512 -19.14 -12.25 -4.40
N MET A 513 -19.12 -12.18 -5.73
CA MET A 513 -17.98 -12.52 -6.56
C MET A 513 -17.95 -11.58 -7.76
N TRP A 514 -16.80 -10.98 -8.05
CA TRP A 514 -16.62 -9.99 -9.12
C TRP A 514 -15.18 -9.98 -9.60
N MET A 515 -14.91 -9.26 -10.69
CA MET A 515 -13.58 -9.21 -11.28
C MET A 515 -13.07 -7.76 -11.38
N THR A 516 -11.77 -7.56 -11.16
CA THR A 516 -11.09 -6.29 -11.44
C THR A 516 -9.76 -6.51 -12.16
N ARG A 517 -9.31 -5.47 -12.88
CA ARG A 517 -7.90 -5.33 -13.27
C ARG A 517 -7.17 -4.63 -12.14
N GLU A 518 -6.18 -5.29 -11.59
CA GLU A 518 -5.35 -4.80 -10.51
C GLU A 518 -3.95 -4.51 -11.02
N GLN A 519 -3.22 -3.70 -10.27
CA GLN A 519 -1.80 -3.47 -10.53
C GLN A 519 -0.99 -4.74 -10.28
N HIS A 520 0.21 -4.79 -10.86
CA HIS A 520 1.09 -5.92 -10.63
C HIS A 520 1.31 -6.12 -9.12
N ARG A 521 1.14 -7.34 -8.62
CA ARG A 521 1.31 -7.68 -7.21
C ARG A 521 2.70 -7.37 -6.61
N PHE A 522 3.70 -7.06 -7.45
CA PHE A 522 5.06 -6.67 -7.07
C PHE A 522 5.32 -5.17 -7.20
N HIS A 523 4.32 -4.40 -7.62
CA HIS A 523 4.43 -2.97 -7.75
C HIS A 523 4.72 -2.35 -6.38
N ARG A 524 5.93 -1.83 -6.17
CA ARG A 524 6.43 -1.45 -4.84
C ARG A 524 5.50 -0.48 -4.09
N SER A 525 4.94 0.51 -4.78
CA SER A 525 4.09 1.54 -4.16
C SER A 525 2.63 1.12 -3.94
N ALA A 526 2.17 0.07 -4.60
CA ALA A 526 0.75 -0.27 -4.65
C ALA A 526 0.44 -1.72 -4.31
N GLY A 527 1.25 -2.68 -4.73
CA GLY A 527 0.96 -4.10 -4.58
C GLY A 527 -0.40 -4.47 -5.20
N LEU A 528 -0.99 -5.55 -4.68
CA LEU A 528 -2.32 -5.98 -5.09
C LEU A 528 -3.40 -5.12 -4.39
N GLY A 529 -4.32 -4.53 -5.15
CA GLY A 529 -5.41 -3.71 -4.62
C GLY A 529 -6.51 -4.52 -3.92
N TRP A 530 -7.67 -3.90 -3.68
CA TRP A 530 -8.78 -4.45 -2.86
C TRP A 530 -10.05 -4.78 -3.66
N GLY A 531 -9.95 -4.89 -4.99
CA GLY A 531 -11.10 -5.20 -5.83
C GLY A 531 -12.10 -4.06 -5.92
N VAL A 532 -11.63 -2.81 -5.94
CA VAL A 532 -12.53 -1.66 -6.14
C VAL A 532 -13.03 -1.69 -7.59
N PRO A 533 -14.34 -1.85 -7.83
CA PRO A 533 -14.86 -1.92 -9.19
C PRO A 533 -14.58 -0.63 -9.94
N SER A 534 -14.19 -0.74 -11.22
CA SER A 534 -14.13 0.42 -12.11
C SER A 534 -15.53 0.98 -12.33
N ALA A 535 -15.64 2.30 -12.54
CA ALA A 535 -16.89 2.94 -12.95
C ALA A 535 -17.36 2.55 -14.37
N ALA A 536 -16.59 1.72 -15.07
CA ALA A 536 -16.91 1.22 -16.40
C ALA A 536 -18.20 0.37 -16.39
N GLY A 537 -19.02 0.55 -17.42
CA GLY A 537 -20.27 -0.19 -17.58
C GLY A 537 -19.97 -1.65 -17.91
N TRP A 538 -20.44 -2.55 -17.06
CA TRP A 538 -20.48 -3.98 -17.37
C TRP A 538 -21.75 -4.30 -18.15
N GLU A 539 -21.63 -5.20 -19.11
CA GLU A 539 -22.70 -5.65 -19.99
C GLU A 539 -22.89 -7.16 -19.84
N GLU A 540 -24.15 -7.60 -19.84
CA GLU A 540 -24.48 -9.02 -19.86
C GLU A 540 -24.33 -9.57 -21.29
N LYS A 541 -23.46 -10.58 -21.47
CA LYS A 541 -23.34 -11.30 -22.75
C LYS A 541 -24.37 -12.43 -22.84
N HIS A 542 -24.53 -13.15 -21.74
CA HIS A 542 -25.53 -14.18 -21.49
C HIS A 542 -25.65 -14.39 -19.97
N PRO A 543 -26.60 -15.21 -19.46
CA PRO A 543 -26.93 -15.22 -18.03
C PRO A 543 -25.80 -15.53 -17.04
N LEU A 544 -24.67 -16.09 -17.51
CA LEU A 544 -23.50 -16.46 -16.71
C LEU A 544 -22.21 -15.82 -17.24
N ALA A 545 -22.29 -14.74 -18.04
CA ALA A 545 -21.12 -14.01 -18.52
C ALA A 545 -21.32 -12.51 -18.56
N LEU A 546 -20.30 -11.79 -18.08
CA LEU A 546 -20.23 -10.33 -18.15
C LEU A 546 -19.01 -9.89 -18.94
N TYR A 547 -19.13 -8.75 -19.60
CA TYR A 547 -18.05 -8.10 -20.32
C TYR A 547 -18.03 -6.61 -20.03
N CYS A 548 -16.84 -6.05 -19.87
CA CYS A 548 -16.63 -4.63 -19.72
C CYS A 548 -15.87 -4.11 -20.95
N PRO A 549 -16.53 -3.40 -21.88
CA PRO A 549 -15.89 -2.87 -23.08
C PRO A 549 -14.74 -1.92 -22.78
N GLN A 550 -14.90 -1.02 -21.80
CA GLN A 550 -13.90 0.00 -21.48
C GLN A 550 -12.66 -0.61 -20.80
N ALA A 551 -12.85 -1.62 -19.94
CA ALA A 551 -11.72 -2.32 -19.33
C ALA A 551 -11.14 -3.42 -20.24
N ARG A 552 -11.83 -3.76 -21.33
CA ARG A 552 -11.53 -4.85 -22.27
C ARG A 552 -11.28 -6.18 -21.55
N THR A 553 -12.19 -6.49 -20.64
CA THR A 553 -12.12 -7.71 -19.84
C THR A 553 -13.51 -8.32 -19.68
N GLY A 554 -13.56 -9.63 -19.62
CA GLY A 554 -14.80 -10.36 -19.38
C GLY A 554 -14.57 -11.62 -18.59
N TRP A 555 -15.65 -12.22 -18.12
CA TRP A 555 -15.60 -13.48 -17.41
C TRP A 555 -16.89 -14.25 -17.63
N GLU A 556 -16.75 -15.58 -17.64
CA GLU A 556 -17.83 -16.53 -17.88
C GLU A 556 -17.79 -17.62 -16.82
N ILE A 557 -18.96 -18.09 -16.39
CA ILE A 557 -19.10 -19.17 -15.43
C ILE A 557 -19.71 -20.37 -16.13
N THR A 558 -18.96 -21.47 -16.23
CA THR A 558 -19.51 -22.78 -16.52
C THR A 558 -20.01 -23.39 -15.21
N ALA A 559 -21.33 -23.59 -15.12
CA ALA A 559 -22.01 -24.09 -13.93
C ALA A 559 -22.81 -25.36 -14.24
N PRO A 560 -22.21 -26.56 -14.09
CA PRO A 560 -22.93 -27.82 -14.24
C PRO A 560 -24.13 -27.88 -13.28
N ALA A 561 -25.21 -28.53 -13.71
CA ALA A 561 -26.39 -28.74 -12.87
C ALA A 561 -26.09 -29.65 -11.67
N ASP A 562 -25.14 -30.57 -11.85
CA ASP A 562 -24.61 -31.40 -10.78
C ASP A 562 -23.68 -30.58 -9.87
N ALA A 563 -24.09 -30.39 -8.61
CA ALA A 563 -23.32 -29.68 -7.60
C ALA A 563 -22.02 -30.41 -7.21
N THR A 564 -21.87 -31.69 -7.57
CA THR A 564 -20.63 -32.45 -7.37
C THR A 564 -19.53 -32.05 -8.36
N GLU A 565 -19.89 -31.44 -9.49
CA GLU A 565 -18.94 -30.85 -10.42
C GLU A 565 -18.61 -29.39 -10.02
N PRO A 566 -17.33 -28.99 -10.10
CA PRO A 566 -16.91 -27.65 -9.73
C PRO A 566 -17.48 -26.61 -10.71
N LEU A 567 -17.78 -25.42 -10.18
CA LEU A 567 -17.91 -24.22 -11.01
C LEU A 567 -16.56 -23.90 -11.64
N ARG A 568 -16.56 -23.67 -12.95
CA ARG A 568 -15.38 -23.19 -13.66
C ARG A 568 -15.60 -21.74 -14.07
N VAL A 569 -14.79 -20.84 -13.52
CA VAL A 569 -14.83 -19.42 -13.83
C VAL A 569 -13.69 -19.11 -14.80
N HIS A 570 -14.03 -18.73 -16.02
CA HIS A 570 -13.12 -18.28 -17.05
C HIS A 570 -12.98 -16.76 -16.98
N VAL A 571 -11.75 -16.29 -17.01
CA VAL A 571 -11.39 -14.87 -16.94
C VAL A 571 -10.62 -14.51 -18.20
N HIS A 572 -11.11 -13.53 -18.95
CA HIS A 572 -10.63 -13.13 -20.27
C HIS A 572 -10.07 -11.71 -20.25
N THR A 573 -8.88 -11.55 -20.81
CA THR A 573 -8.26 -10.25 -21.10
C THR A 573 -8.02 -10.12 -22.60
N PHE A 574 -8.46 -9.02 -23.21
CA PHE A 574 -8.32 -8.80 -24.64
C PHE A 574 -7.20 -7.77 -24.90
N ARG A 575 -6.16 -8.15 -25.65
CA ARG A 575 -5.07 -7.26 -26.08
C ARG A 575 -5.40 -6.58 -27.42
N ASP A 576 -4.85 -5.39 -27.67
CA ASP A 576 -4.75 -4.81 -29.02
C ASP A 576 -3.32 -4.95 -29.54
N GLU A 577 -3.17 -5.21 -30.84
CA GLU A 577 -1.87 -5.28 -31.53
C GLU A 577 -1.31 -3.89 -31.91
N HIS A 578 -2.03 -2.79 -31.65
CA HIS A 578 -1.76 -1.47 -32.23
C HIS A 578 -1.51 -0.31 -31.23
N GLU A 579 -1.39 -0.58 -29.93
CA GLU A 579 -1.26 0.50 -28.93
C GLU A 579 0.21 0.81 -28.58
N TYR A 580 0.94 1.41 -29.53
CA TYR A 580 2.14 2.21 -29.23
C TYR A 580 1.77 3.68 -29.48
N ALA A 581 1.42 4.44 -28.44
CA ALA A 581 1.62 5.89 -28.31
C ALA A 581 0.69 6.55 -27.27
N ASP A 582 0.81 6.20 -25.99
CA ASP A 582 0.35 7.12 -24.93
C ASP A 582 1.38 7.15 -23.79
N ASP A 583 2.40 8.01 -23.96
CA ASP A 583 3.60 8.18 -23.11
C ASP A 583 3.31 8.76 -21.70
N HIS A 584 2.04 8.86 -21.30
CA HIS A 584 1.62 9.56 -20.09
C HIS A 584 0.93 8.70 -19.03
N ALA A 585 0.75 7.40 -19.27
CA ALA A 585 0.43 6.47 -18.20
C ALA A 585 1.72 5.93 -17.58
N GLU A 586 2.10 6.44 -16.40
CA GLU A 586 3.10 5.78 -15.52
C GLU A 586 2.66 4.35 -15.10
N ASP A 587 1.45 3.94 -15.51
CA ASP A 587 0.89 2.61 -15.42
C ASP A 587 0.87 1.98 -16.83
N HIS A 588 1.91 1.23 -17.21
CA HIS A 588 1.84 0.39 -18.41
C HIS A 588 0.66 -0.60 -18.26
N PRO A 589 -0.39 -0.54 -19.10
CA PRO A 589 -1.55 -1.43 -19.01
C PRO A 589 -1.19 -2.91 -19.25
N GLU A 590 0.01 -3.16 -19.80
CA GLU A 590 0.57 -4.49 -20.06
C GLU A 590 0.99 -5.26 -18.80
N ALA A 591 1.10 -4.58 -17.64
CA ALA A 591 1.51 -5.19 -16.37
C ALA A 591 0.35 -5.37 -15.36
N ALA A 592 -0.91 -5.18 -15.79
CA ALA A 592 -2.07 -5.36 -14.91
C ALA A 592 -2.43 -6.84 -14.73
N GLU A 593 -2.64 -7.23 -13.47
CA GLU A 593 -3.13 -8.54 -13.06
C GLU A 593 -4.66 -8.58 -13.18
N THR A 594 -5.24 -9.74 -13.46
CA THR A 594 -6.71 -9.90 -13.39
C THR A 594 -7.06 -10.69 -12.15
N VAL A 595 -8.03 -10.20 -11.37
CA VAL A 595 -8.38 -10.82 -10.09
C VAL A 595 -9.86 -11.09 -10.02
N LEU A 596 -10.21 -12.34 -9.76
CA LEU A 596 -11.55 -12.74 -9.35
C LEU A 596 -11.64 -12.66 -7.82
N TRP A 597 -12.42 -11.71 -7.32
CA TRP A 597 -12.67 -11.50 -5.91
C TRP A 597 -13.87 -12.28 -5.44
N ILE A 598 -13.79 -12.82 -4.22
CA ILE A 598 -14.84 -13.66 -3.62
C ILE A 598 -14.99 -13.27 -2.14
N THR A 599 -16.22 -13.03 -1.70
CA THR A 599 -16.58 -12.82 -0.29
C THR A 599 -17.43 -14.00 0.23
N PRO A 600 -16.80 -15.03 0.83
CA PRO A 600 -17.51 -16.20 1.31
C PRO A 600 -18.46 -15.86 2.46
N ASN A 601 -19.57 -16.59 2.55
CA ASN A 601 -20.56 -16.44 3.61
C ASN A 601 -20.13 -17.18 4.88
N THR A 602 -19.25 -16.56 5.67
CA THR A 602 -18.66 -17.16 6.86
C THR A 602 -19.24 -16.61 8.17
N PRO A 603 -19.22 -17.38 9.26
CA PRO A 603 -19.44 -16.86 10.59
C PRO A 603 -18.25 -15.97 11.03
N ARG A 604 -18.42 -15.19 12.11
CA ARG A 604 -17.34 -14.32 12.66
C ARG A 604 -16.10 -15.12 13.07
N LYS A 605 -16.31 -16.30 13.64
CA LYS A 605 -15.25 -17.27 13.95
C LYS A 605 -15.35 -18.40 12.93
N THR A 606 -14.39 -18.46 12.01
CA THR A 606 -14.32 -19.51 11.00
C THR A 606 -12.90 -20.08 10.91
N ALA A 607 -12.70 -21.08 10.07
CA ALA A 607 -11.41 -21.70 9.78
C ALA A 607 -11.11 -21.60 8.28
N VAL A 608 -9.82 -21.49 7.97
CA VAL A 608 -9.29 -21.48 6.61
C VAL A 608 -8.22 -22.55 6.54
N VAL A 609 -8.32 -23.44 5.55
CA VAL A 609 -7.26 -24.39 5.21
C VAL A 609 -6.62 -23.93 3.91
N LEU A 610 -5.30 -23.91 3.86
CA LEU A 610 -4.56 -23.42 2.70
C LEU A 610 -3.39 -24.33 2.34
N GLU A 611 -3.12 -24.44 1.05
CA GLU A 611 -1.89 -25.01 0.51
C GLU A 611 -0.92 -23.89 0.21
N SER A 612 0.18 -23.81 0.95
CA SER A 612 1.23 -22.81 0.76
C SER A 612 2.60 -23.50 0.77
N GLY A 613 3.32 -23.37 -0.35
CA GLY A 613 4.63 -24.00 -0.51
C GLY A 613 4.60 -25.53 -0.44
N GLY A 614 3.55 -26.15 -0.97
CA GLY A 614 3.35 -27.61 -0.92
C GLY A 614 2.98 -28.15 0.47
N ARG A 615 2.68 -27.29 1.45
CA ARG A 615 2.27 -27.68 2.80
C ARG A 615 0.85 -27.20 3.09
N ARG A 616 0.09 -28.03 3.80
CA ARG A 616 -1.24 -27.71 4.30
C ARG A 616 -1.13 -26.96 5.63
N TRP A 617 -1.85 -25.86 5.76
CA TRP A 617 -1.96 -25.08 6.99
C TRP A 617 -3.42 -24.83 7.32
N GLU A 618 -3.74 -24.84 8.61
CA GLU A 618 -5.06 -24.44 9.11
C GLU A 618 -4.90 -23.19 9.95
N LEU A 619 -5.62 -22.13 9.58
CA LEU A 619 -5.55 -20.82 10.21
C LEU A 619 -6.94 -20.34 10.64
N ALA A 620 -6.98 -19.63 11.76
CA ALA A 620 -8.11 -18.77 12.11
C ALA A 620 -7.95 -17.40 11.42
N PRO A 621 -9.01 -16.76 10.92
CA PRO A 621 -8.95 -15.41 10.34
C PRO A 621 -8.43 -14.33 11.30
N THR A 622 -8.53 -14.54 12.61
CA THR A 622 -7.96 -13.61 13.59
C THR A 622 -6.44 -13.72 13.70
N GLY A 623 -5.84 -14.77 13.15
CA GLY A 623 -4.41 -15.07 13.23
C GLY A 623 -3.60 -14.61 12.02
N PHE A 624 -4.19 -13.90 11.05
CA PHE A 624 -3.47 -13.33 9.91
C PHE A 624 -4.19 -12.10 9.35
N ARG A 625 -3.43 -11.21 8.70
CA ARG A 625 -3.97 -10.08 7.92
C ARG A 625 -4.05 -10.43 6.42
N GLN A 626 -2.98 -11.00 5.88
CA GLN A 626 -2.89 -11.43 4.48
C GLN A 626 -2.01 -12.67 4.35
N VAL A 627 -2.46 -13.66 3.57
CA VAL A 627 -1.67 -14.84 3.17
C VAL A 627 -1.84 -15.11 1.68
N TRP A 628 -0.91 -15.87 1.11
CA TRP A 628 -1.00 -16.36 -0.25
C TRP A 628 -0.94 -17.89 -0.28
N ALA A 629 -1.70 -18.48 -1.20
CA ALA A 629 -1.86 -19.92 -1.30
C ALA A 629 -2.02 -20.37 -2.76
N ALA A 630 -1.62 -21.61 -3.06
CA ALA A 630 -1.92 -22.27 -4.33
C ALA A 630 -3.39 -22.72 -4.40
N ALA A 631 -3.95 -23.13 -3.26
CA ALA A 631 -5.36 -23.48 -3.10
C ALA A 631 -5.82 -23.12 -1.68
N ALA A 632 -7.11 -22.84 -1.51
CA ALA A 632 -7.69 -22.50 -0.22
C ALA A 632 -9.10 -23.05 -0.05
N ALA A 633 -9.42 -23.47 1.17
CA ALA A 633 -10.73 -23.92 1.61
C ALA A 633 -11.19 -23.02 2.76
N VAL A 634 -12.42 -22.51 2.68
CA VAL A 634 -12.98 -21.63 3.71
C VAL A 634 -14.26 -22.22 4.26
N ARG A 635 -14.34 -22.34 5.59
CA ARG A 635 -15.55 -22.86 6.24
C ARG A 635 -16.68 -21.82 6.20
N LEU A 636 -17.80 -22.23 5.64
CA LEU A 636 -19.03 -21.46 5.48
C LEU A 636 -19.89 -21.51 6.76
N SER A 637 -20.94 -20.69 6.79
CA SER A 637 -21.81 -20.49 7.97
C SER A 637 -22.60 -21.72 8.38
N ASP A 638 -22.86 -22.64 7.45
CA ASP A 638 -23.53 -23.92 7.72
C ASP A 638 -22.56 -25.06 8.05
N GLY A 639 -21.25 -24.77 8.10
CA GLY A 639 -20.20 -25.73 8.39
C GLY A 639 -19.55 -26.39 7.18
N SER A 640 -20.12 -26.24 5.98
CA SER A 640 -19.52 -26.71 4.71
C SER A 640 -18.28 -25.88 4.33
N TRP A 641 -17.56 -26.29 3.29
CA TRP A 641 -16.31 -25.66 2.86
C TRP A 641 -16.38 -25.19 1.41
N LEU A 642 -16.07 -23.93 1.17
CA LEU A 642 -15.82 -23.39 -0.17
C LEU A 642 -14.35 -23.60 -0.52
N ASP A 643 -14.10 -24.44 -1.51
CA ASP A 643 -12.78 -24.69 -2.07
C ASP A 643 -12.55 -23.86 -3.32
N CYS A 644 -11.40 -23.19 -3.37
CA CYS A 644 -10.92 -22.37 -4.48
C CYS A 644 -9.54 -22.88 -4.92
N ARG A 645 -9.35 -23.10 -6.22
CA ARG A 645 -8.04 -23.47 -6.81
C ARG A 645 -7.96 -23.11 -8.30
N PRO A 646 -6.75 -22.98 -8.87
CA PRO A 646 -6.57 -22.91 -10.31
C PRO A 646 -7.23 -24.12 -11.01
N ALA A 647 -7.83 -23.91 -12.18
CA ALA A 647 -8.40 -25.00 -12.97
C ALA A 647 -7.30 -25.93 -13.51
N PRO A 648 -7.56 -27.23 -13.73
CA PRO A 648 -6.59 -28.11 -14.39
C PRO A 648 -6.17 -27.55 -15.75
N GLY A 649 -4.86 -27.54 -16.01
CA GLY A 649 -4.29 -27.00 -17.25
C GLY A 649 -4.10 -25.48 -17.26
N SER A 650 -4.55 -24.74 -16.23
CA SER A 650 -4.18 -23.35 -16.07
C SER A 650 -2.77 -23.28 -15.43
N GLY A 651 -1.86 -22.50 -16.03
CA GLY A 651 -0.43 -22.58 -15.67
C GLY A 651 -0.11 -22.20 -14.22
N GLY A 652 1.02 -22.70 -13.70
CA GLY A 652 1.34 -22.74 -12.26
C GLY A 652 1.69 -21.43 -11.54
N GLU A 653 1.37 -20.26 -12.11
CA GLU A 653 1.68 -18.95 -11.53
C GLU A 653 0.45 -18.26 -10.90
N GLN A 654 -0.72 -18.88 -11.03
CA GLN A 654 -1.94 -18.43 -10.37
C GLN A 654 -1.86 -18.68 -8.87
N GLU A 655 -2.28 -17.69 -8.09
CA GLU A 655 -2.25 -17.76 -6.63
C GLU A 655 -3.53 -17.14 -6.06
N ILE A 656 -3.88 -17.54 -4.83
CA ILE A 656 -5.00 -16.98 -4.09
C ILE A 656 -4.43 -16.09 -2.99
N ALA A 657 -4.78 -14.81 -3.03
CA ALA A 657 -4.57 -13.89 -1.91
C ALA A 657 -5.77 -13.99 -0.97
N LEU A 658 -5.54 -14.23 0.32
CA LEU A 658 -6.59 -14.23 1.33
C LEU A 658 -6.34 -13.11 2.34
N ARG A 659 -7.35 -12.27 2.57
CA ARG A 659 -7.30 -11.17 3.53
C ARG A 659 -8.37 -11.33 4.60
N SER A 660 -7.98 -11.12 5.85
CA SER A 660 -8.89 -11.04 6.97
C SER A 660 -9.20 -9.58 7.30
N THR A 661 -10.47 -9.25 7.41
CA THR A 661 -10.93 -7.89 7.68
C THR A 661 -12.01 -7.91 8.76
N ALA A 662 -12.26 -6.76 9.40
CA ALA A 662 -13.41 -6.61 10.29
C ALA A 662 -14.76 -6.86 9.58
N SER A 663 -14.81 -6.71 8.25
CA SER A 663 -15.99 -7.00 7.42
C SER A 663 -16.15 -8.49 7.09
N GLY A 664 -15.10 -9.31 7.23
CA GLY A 664 -15.07 -10.73 6.83
C GLY A 664 -13.84 -11.08 5.99
N LEU A 665 -13.81 -12.29 5.43
CA LEU A 665 -12.74 -12.74 4.53
C LEU A 665 -12.95 -12.22 3.10
N LEU A 666 -11.85 -11.81 2.47
CA LEU A 666 -11.76 -11.50 1.04
C LEU A 666 -10.75 -12.43 0.39
N LEU A 667 -11.18 -13.17 -0.63
CA LEU A 667 -10.30 -14.00 -1.45
C LEU A 667 -10.12 -13.32 -2.80
N GLY A 668 -8.89 -13.20 -3.27
CA GLY A 668 -8.55 -12.76 -4.62
C GLY A 668 -7.86 -13.90 -5.34
N CYS A 669 -8.51 -14.47 -6.35
CA CYS A 669 -7.95 -15.46 -7.24
C CYS A 669 -7.19 -14.70 -8.35
N VAL A 670 -5.86 -14.62 -8.20
CA VAL A 670 -5.01 -13.67 -8.93
C VAL A 670 -4.36 -14.34 -10.14
N SER A 671 -4.72 -13.87 -11.32
CA SER A 671 -4.18 -14.29 -12.61
C SER A 671 -3.06 -13.34 -13.07
N PRO A 672 -1.83 -13.87 -13.30
CA PRO A 672 -0.66 -13.09 -13.71
C PRO A 672 -0.90 -12.14 -14.87
N ALA A 673 -0.26 -10.97 -14.81
CA ALA A 673 -0.28 -10.01 -15.91
C ALA A 673 0.23 -10.63 -17.23
N GLY A 674 -0.34 -10.21 -18.35
CA GLY A 674 0.09 -10.63 -19.68
C GLY A 674 -0.24 -12.08 -20.06
N ARG A 675 -0.83 -12.88 -19.16
CA ARG A 675 -1.53 -14.10 -19.54
C ARG A 675 -2.92 -13.75 -20.06
N GLY A 676 -3.32 -14.39 -21.15
CA GLY A 676 -4.69 -14.30 -21.69
C GLY A 676 -5.68 -15.02 -20.78
N ASP A 677 -6.39 -15.99 -21.34
CA ASP A 677 -7.44 -16.70 -20.63
C ASP A 677 -6.90 -17.51 -19.44
N THR A 678 -7.51 -17.31 -18.28
CA THR A 678 -7.25 -18.09 -17.06
C THR A 678 -8.53 -18.66 -16.51
N ALA A 679 -8.45 -19.77 -15.77
CA ALA A 679 -9.62 -20.41 -15.21
C ALA A 679 -9.40 -20.81 -13.75
N TRP A 680 -10.50 -20.77 -12.98
CA TRP A 680 -10.57 -21.09 -11.56
C TRP A 680 -11.66 -22.12 -11.31
N HIS A 681 -11.41 -23.09 -10.44
CA HIS A 681 -12.38 -24.06 -9.97
C HIS A 681 -12.86 -23.69 -8.56
N LEU A 682 -14.18 -23.55 -8.41
CA LEU A 682 -14.85 -23.29 -7.14
C LEU A 682 -15.82 -24.43 -6.84
N SER A 683 -15.82 -24.95 -5.61
CA SER A 683 -16.68 -26.10 -5.24
C SER A 683 -17.01 -26.10 -3.76
N VAL A 684 -18.14 -26.72 -3.39
CA VAL A 684 -18.59 -26.81 -1.99
C VAL A 684 -18.54 -28.26 -1.52
N HIS A 685 -17.89 -28.50 -0.39
CA HIS A 685 -17.69 -29.84 0.19
C HIS A 685 -18.07 -29.88 1.67
N ASP A 686 -18.28 -31.07 2.21
CA ASP A 686 -18.48 -31.26 3.65
C ASP A 686 -17.17 -31.15 4.45
N GLU A 687 -16.04 -31.41 3.78
CA GLU A 687 -14.70 -31.37 4.35
C GLU A 687 -13.73 -30.58 3.44
N PRO A 688 -12.69 -29.94 3.98
CA PRO A 688 -11.73 -29.17 3.19
C PRO A 688 -10.84 -30.06 2.32
N THR A 689 -10.85 -29.87 1.00
CA THR A 689 -10.14 -30.77 0.04
C THR A 689 -8.76 -30.26 -0.42
N VAL A 690 -8.18 -29.30 0.32
CA VAL A 690 -6.89 -28.63 0.03
C VAL A 690 -5.69 -29.32 0.67
#